data_AF-A0A9W8NFQ6-F1
#
_entry.id   AF-A0A9W8NFQ6-F1
#
_cell.length_a   1.000
_cell.length_b   1.000
_cell.length_c   1.000
_cell.angle_alpha   90.00
_cell.angle_beta   90.00
_cell.angle_gamma   90.00
#
_symmetry.space_group_name_H-M   'P 1'
#
loop_
_entity.id
_entity.type
_entity.pdbx_description
1 polymer ?
#
loop_
_entity_poly.entity_id
_entity_poly.type
_entity_poly.pdbx_seq_one_letter_code
_entity_poly.pdbx_strand_id
1 'polypeptide(L)'
;MAPDRGLTVLEPIPDDELQAEPGAEQMRTPTTTGESEGDPPVKFLPEGQHFTIRGVVVGLLVGLVIVFSNMYFGLQTGWVSMMTMPASLLGFGIFRTLSRHLSFPFSPVENVLVQSVAGGMAIMPLGCGFVGVLPAMEYLLKPSEQGPIFLSMGKLIIWSLGLCYFGVVFAVPLRRQVIIREQLKFPSGFSTAVLIGVLHGKGSTQSSGALDPSKAATFGSLALENQPLFQSEDAGDEEHRASSAKKQAWAANIRLLLLTFGISGVYTLCTYFFPILRNLPVFGTVAAETWLWTLNPSFAYIGQGIIMGPATTIHMLLGAVIGWGVLSPLAKNRGWAPGPISDWESGSKGWIVWTSLAIMLADAVISLGHIALRPLFEHGPALLVSLKKKYDRDGFKGLFRRQPSGYTAVAGDETMSSRHSTSSRGGPGSVANTAHENEDRRVWDHDDAPPEQLVGTKTVSIGLVVSVLFCIGSIHIVFGELVPLYGTIIAVFMAMVLSIMGPAFSSTSLPALSRRLGSAGGRPNARPENWPPTGSCTQGPVLGPDVIGATVGAVVSAWIYRLYTAVYEVPGDLFQVPTAFVWIFTARLVTGKGLPYMAREFAMGAAVIFAVFTVLRIKGMGRKWHAYIPGGIAVAVGMYNVPSFTLARTIGGLMNWYWRVRLGKDDTPLIVLASKRDTVKMLINESYVDVVTKADGKDGSMRIFVFHPTVPQYPDARFPGVVLFSEIYQVTGPVERFARQIAGQGYIVAAPSSYHDFVGPEALAYDNPGTDLGNELKIKKTLHSYDEDSSKAVDYLLSLPTCTGRIGTTGMCLGGHLTLRATLDPRISASVAYFATDVHSRTLGPYEAKDMSTDGPPDSNHTIDRLSEIKGEVAMIWGIKDTHVPDEGRDLIRLKLRQAGTVFSFYEFAWSQHAFIRDELSKGRYDPAITKICFEVLLELFGRVLKTDLGPRDTNPAKIEHVC
;
A
#
# COMPACT_ATOMS: atom_id res chain seq x y z
N MET A 1 20.18 -24.46 -10.61
CA MET A 1 20.46 -25.91 -10.53
C MET A 1 21.98 -26.06 -10.52
N ALA A 2 22.68 -26.74 -9.61
CA ALA A 2 22.42 -27.75 -8.56
C ALA A 2 23.49 -27.56 -7.45
N PRO A 3 23.72 -28.46 -6.45
CA PRO A 3 22.95 -29.61 -5.94
C PRO A 3 22.74 -29.62 -4.40
N ASP A 4 21.88 -30.53 -3.95
CA ASP A 4 21.67 -30.94 -2.55
C ASP A 4 22.96 -31.25 -1.79
N ARG A 5 23.02 -30.82 -0.51
CA ARG A 5 23.82 -31.49 0.53
C ARG A 5 23.13 -31.41 1.91
N GLY A 6 22.58 -32.57 2.30
CA GLY A 6 22.83 -33.17 3.62
C GLY A 6 21.92 -32.76 4.78
N LEU A 7 20.83 -33.50 4.95
CA LEU A 7 20.17 -33.74 6.23
C LEU A 7 21.14 -34.38 7.24
N THR A 8 21.12 -33.93 8.49
CA THR A 8 21.34 -34.78 9.67
C THR A 8 20.30 -34.41 10.72
N VAL A 9 19.29 -35.27 10.81
CA VAL A 9 18.38 -35.40 11.94
C VAL A 9 19.18 -36.03 13.08
N LEU A 10 19.23 -35.38 14.25
CA LEU A 10 19.74 -36.01 15.47
C LEU A 10 18.54 -36.58 16.23
N GLU A 11 18.44 -37.91 16.25
CA GLU A 11 17.60 -38.66 17.20
C GLU A 11 18.32 -38.78 18.57
N PRO A 12 17.58 -38.96 19.68
CA PRO A 12 18.14 -39.01 21.02
C PRO A 12 18.70 -40.40 21.36
N ILE A 13 19.83 -40.46 22.06
CA ILE A 13 20.40 -41.69 22.61
C ILE A 13 19.91 -41.86 24.07
N PRO A 14 19.53 -43.07 24.53
CA PRO A 14 18.98 -43.29 25.87
C PRO A 14 20.08 -43.49 26.94
N ASP A 15 19.70 -43.21 28.18
CA ASP A 15 20.46 -43.53 29.40
C ASP A 15 20.61 -45.06 29.59
N ASP A 16 21.80 -45.54 29.97
CA ASP A 16 21.96 -46.48 31.09
C ASP A 16 23.44 -46.80 31.46
N GLU A 17 23.64 -46.87 32.78
CA GLU A 17 24.53 -47.69 33.61
C GLU A 17 26.09 -47.62 33.56
N LEU A 18 26.62 -47.03 34.65
CA LEU A 18 27.54 -47.62 35.66
C LEU A 18 28.76 -48.46 35.20
N GLN A 19 29.99 -48.01 35.52
CA GLN A 19 30.90 -48.61 36.52
C GLN A 19 32.31 -47.96 36.52
N ALA A 20 32.94 -48.01 37.70
CA ALA A 20 34.13 -47.29 38.15
C ALA A 20 35.48 -47.93 37.74
N GLU A 21 36.58 -47.16 37.81
CA GLU A 21 37.81 -47.44 38.60
C GLU A 21 38.84 -46.29 38.43
N PRO A 22 39.74 -46.02 39.42
CA PRO A 22 40.51 -44.78 39.54
C PRO A 22 42.04 -44.92 39.37
N GLY A 23 42.72 -43.79 39.12
CA GLY A 23 44.11 -43.57 39.59
C GLY A 23 45.17 -43.23 38.52
N ALA A 24 45.71 -42.02 38.58
CA ALA A 24 47.15 -41.72 38.66
C ALA A 24 47.39 -40.20 38.63
N GLU A 25 47.94 -39.70 39.73
CA GLU A 25 48.37 -38.32 39.97
C GLU A 25 49.55 -37.91 39.07
N GLN A 26 49.56 -36.66 38.62
CA GLN A 26 50.79 -35.86 38.64
C GLN A 26 50.53 -34.40 38.99
N MET A 27 51.18 -34.03 40.08
CA MET A 27 51.13 -32.81 40.89
C MET A 27 51.88 -31.64 40.23
N ARG A 28 51.27 -30.45 40.19
CA ARG A 28 51.88 -29.13 40.51
C ARG A 28 50.78 -28.13 40.89
N THR A 29 50.76 -27.74 42.16
CA THR A 29 50.01 -26.62 42.80
C THR A 29 51.05 -25.64 43.41
N PRO A 30 50.74 -24.45 44.00
CA PRO A 30 49.41 -23.93 44.39
C PRO A 30 49.12 -22.41 44.22
N THR A 31 47.81 -22.08 44.35
CA THR A 31 47.18 -20.86 44.96
C THR A 31 47.35 -19.49 44.27
N THR A 32 46.29 -18.68 44.06
CA THR A 32 45.28 -18.21 45.04
C THR A 32 43.89 -17.92 44.45
N THR A 33 42.87 -18.54 45.08
CA THR A 33 41.54 -18.01 45.50
C THR A 33 40.82 -16.90 44.72
N GLY A 34 39.58 -17.22 44.33
CA GLY A 34 38.51 -16.25 44.09
C GLY A 34 37.23 -16.95 43.60
N GLU A 35 36.40 -17.42 44.53
CA GLU A 35 35.02 -17.80 44.24
C GLU A 35 34.23 -16.56 43.78
N SER A 36 33.53 -16.65 42.64
CA SER A 36 32.30 -15.89 42.44
C SER A 36 31.30 -16.74 41.66
N GLU A 37 30.07 -16.70 42.15
CA GLU A 37 28.88 -17.43 41.75
C GLU A 37 28.61 -17.43 40.23
N GLY A 38 27.93 -18.48 39.79
CA GLY A 38 27.68 -18.78 38.39
C GLY A 38 26.97 -17.68 37.63
N ASP A 39 27.60 -17.23 36.56
CA ASP A 39 26.91 -16.58 35.45
C ASP A 39 25.87 -17.56 34.88
N PRO A 40 24.61 -17.15 34.65
CA PRO A 40 23.67 -17.98 33.91
C PRO A 40 24.24 -18.20 32.50
N PRO A 41 24.03 -19.38 31.89
CA PRO A 41 24.57 -19.67 30.57
C PRO A 41 24.02 -18.62 29.59
N VAL A 42 24.91 -17.81 29.03
CA VAL A 42 24.60 -16.89 27.95
C VAL A 42 24.04 -17.74 26.81
N LYS A 43 22.71 -17.71 26.62
CA LYS A 43 22.07 -18.29 25.44
C LYS A 43 22.56 -17.51 24.22
N PHE A 44 23.62 -18.00 23.58
CA PHE A 44 23.94 -17.62 22.22
C PHE A 44 22.72 -17.99 21.36
N LEU A 45 21.97 -16.99 20.90
CA LEU A 45 21.01 -17.18 19.84
C LEU A 45 21.80 -17.72 18.64
N PRO A 46 21.46 -18.90 18.07
CA PRO A 46 22.15 -19.39 16.88
C PRO A 46 22.12 -18.31 15.81
N GLU A 47 23.27 -18.03 15.18
CA GLU A 47 23.36 -17.10 14.06
C GLU A 47 22.24 -17.41 13.07
N GLY A 48 21.24 -16.53 13.02
CA GLY A 48 20.01 -16.81 12.29
C GLY A 48 20.31 -17.07 10.82
N GLN A 49 19.68 -18.09 10.23
CA GLN A 49 19.76 -18.34 8.80
C GLN A 49 19.47 -17.06 8.03
N HIS A 50 20.45 -16.59 7.24
CA HIS A 50 20.36 -15.33 6.49
C HIS A 50 19.32 -15.37 5.37
N PHE A 51 18.91 -16.57 4.94
CA PHE A 51 17.98 -16.78 3.83
C PHE A 51 16.89 -17.78 4.24
N THR A 52 15.67 -17.30 4.44
CA THR A 52 14.51 -18.13 4.83
C THR A 52 13.43 -18.09 3.75
N ILE A 53 12.85 -19.25 3.43
CA ILE A 53 11.75 -19.34 2.44
C ILE A 53 10.54 -18.54 2.92
N ARG A 54 10.20 -18.63 4.21
CA ARG A 54 9.10 -17.86 4.82
C ARG A 54 9.32 -16.35 4.69
N GLY A 55 10.54 -15.85 4.89
CA GLY A 55 10.90 -14.45 4.73
C GLY A 55 10.75 -13.98 3.29
N VAL A 56 11.15 -14.82 2.32
CA VAL A 56 10.94 -14.55 0.88
C VAL A 56 9.45 -14.48 0.55
N VAL A 57 8.64 -15.44 1.02
CA VAL A 57 7.19 -15.46 0.75
C VAL A 57 6.51 -14.21 1.32
N VAL A 58 6.77 -13.87 2.58
CA VAL A 58 6.21 -12.64 3.18
C VAL A 58 6.73 -11.39 2.48
N GLY A 59 8.01 -11.36 2.11
CA GLY A 59 8.60 -10.28 1.32
C GLY A 59 7.92 -10.09 -0.03
N LEU A 60 7.59 -11.17 -0.74
CA LEU A 60 6.85 -11.12 -2.01
C LEU A 60 5.39 -10.68 -1.81
N LEU A 61 4.72 -11.14 -0.75
CA LEU A 61 3.34 -10.71 -0.44
C LEU A 61 3.27 -9.22 -0.09
N VAL A 62 4.19 -8.75 0.76
CA VAL A 62 4.31 -7.31 1.10
C VAL A 62 4.72 -6.51 -0.14
N GLY A 63 5.69 -7.02 -0.91
CA GLY A 63 6.12 -6.44 -2.18
C GLY A 63 4.97 -6.30 -3.19
N LEU A 64 4.07 -7.29 -3.29
CA LEU A 64 2.90 -7.25 -4.17
C LEU A 64 2.02 -6.04 -3.86
N VAL A 65 1.68 -5.84 -2.59
CA VAL A 65 0.86 -4.69 -2.14
C VAL A 65 1.56 -3.37 -2.47
N ILE A 66 2.87 -3.30 -2.29
CA ILE A 66 3.66 -2.11 -2.59
C ILE A 66 3.72 -1.85 -4.10
N VAL A 67 3.86 -2.88 -4.95
CA VAL A 67 3.89 -2.73 -6.41
C VAL A 67 2.58 -2.15 -6.94
N PHE A 68 1.43 -2.61 -6.44
CA PHE A 68 0.13 -2.00 -6.77
C PHE A 68 0.11 -0.50 -6.44
N SER A 69 0.56 -0.16 -5.24
CA SER A 69 0.63 1.24 -4.77
C SER A 69 1.57 2.07 -5.64
N ASN A 70 2.76 1.54 -5.95
CA ASN A 70 3.77 2.23 -6.73
C ASN A 70 3.40 2.38 -8.21
N MET A 71 2.71 1.41 -8.81
CA MET A 71 2.16 1.56 -10.15
C MET A 71 1.13 2.70 -10.19
N TYR A 72 0.22 2.73 -9.21
CA TYR A 72 -0.78 3.78 -9.08
C TYR A 72 -0.16 5.17 -8.92
N PHE A 73 0.72 5.35 -7.91
CA PHE A 73 1.37 6.65 -7.67
C PHE A 73 2.28 7.06 -8.83
N GLY A 74 2.94 6.09 -9.47
CA GLY A 74 3.77 6.31 -10.64
C GLY A 74 2.97 6.81 -11.84
N LEU A 75 1.83 6.19 -12.16
CA LEU A 75 0.95 6.63 -13.25
C LEU A 75 0.24 7.96 -12.92
N GLN A 76 -0.07 8.22 -11.65
CA GLN A 76 -0.76 9.45 -11.25
C GLN A 76 0.19 10.66 -11.16
N THR A 77 1.35 10.49 -10.53
CA THR A 77 2.25 11.60 -10.16
C THR A 77 3.62 11.54 -10.84
N GLY A 78 3.93 10.44 -11.53
CA GLY A 78 5.24 10.21 -12.12
C GLY A 78 6.33 9.79 -11.13
N TRP A 79 5.99 9.60 -9.85
CA TRP A 79 6.94 9.28 -8.78
C TRP A 79 6.62 7.96 -8.07
N VAL A 80 7.67 7.22 -7.71
CA VAL A 80 7.61 5.92 -7.02
C VAL A 80 8.49 5.95 -5.77
N SER A 81 8.09 5.23 -4.71
CA SER A 81 8.84 5.14 -3.45
C SER A 81 9.33 3.70 -3.21
N MET A 82 10.54 3.53 -2.69
CA MET A 82 11.08 2.20 -2.35
C MET A 82 10.35 1.54 -1.16
N MET A 83 9.59 2.31 -0.36
CA MET A 83 8.74 1.83 0.75
C MET A 83 9.39 0.79 1.70
N THR A 84 10.70 0.88 1.93
CA THR A 84 11.49 -0.10 2.70
C THR A 84 11.13 -0.13 4.18
N MET A 85 10.87 1.03 4.80
CA MET A 85 10.43 1.11 6.21
C MET A 85 9.04 0.48 6.43
N PRO A 86 7.99 0.84 5.66
CA PRO A 86 6.71 0.15 5.71
C PRO A 86 6.83 -1.36 5.48
N ALA A 87 7.68 -1.79 4.55
CA ALA A 87 7.88 -3.21 4.27
C ALA A 87 8.41 -3.96 5.49
N SER A 88 9.38 -3.38 6.20
CA SER A 88 9.92 -3.96 7.44
C SER A 88 8.89 -4.00 8.58
N LEU A 89 8.08 -2.95 8.73
CA LEU A 89 7.01 -2.90 9.73
C LEU A 89 5.92 -3.95 9.47
N LEU A 90 5.48 -4.07 8.22
CA LEU A 90 4.48 -5.06 7.80
C LEU A 90 5.03 -6.48 7.97
N GLY A 91 6.28 -6.72 7.56
CA GLY A 91 6.99 -7.98 7.80
C GLY A 91 6.98 -8.36 9.27
N PHE A 92 7.44 -7.45 10.14
CA PHE A 92 7.43 -7.66 11.58
C PHE A 92 6.02 -7.90 12.15
N GLY A 93 5.01 -7.15 11.70
CA GLY A 93 3.62 -7.32 12.12
C GLY A 93 3.05 -8.70 11.76
N ILE A 94 3.30 -9.17 10.54
CA ILE A 94 2.84 -10.49 10.06
C ILE A 94 3.49 -11.61 10.88
N PHE A 95 4.82 -11.61 11.00
CA PHE A 95 5.54 -12.64 11.75
C PHE A 95 5.24 -12.60 13.25
N ARG A 96 4.97 -11.42 13.83
CA ARG A 96 4.54 -11.30 15.23
C ARG A 96 3.13 -11.85 15.45
N THR A 97 2.21 -11.65 14.50
CA THR A 97 0.86 -12.23 14.58
C THR A 97 0.90 -13.76 14.44
N LEU A 98 1.78 -14.26 13.57
CA LEU A 98 2.01 -15.68 13.36
C LEU A 98 2.95 -16.31 14.39
N SER A 99 3.49 -15.54 15.35
CA SER A 99 4.50 -16.00 16.32
C SER A 99 4.10 -17.25 17.11
N ARG A 100 2.80 -17.44 17.39
CA ARG A 100 2.27 -18.63 18.07
C ARG A 100 2.35 -19.92 17.24
N HIS A 101 2.48 -19.79 15.92
CA HIS A 101 2.50 -20.90 14.95
C HIS A 101 3.88 -21.10 14.33
N LEU A 102 4.91 -20.35 14.76
CA LEU A 102 6.25 -20.41 14.19
C LEU A 102 7.19 -21.18 15.10
N SER A 103 7.83 -22.23 14.57
CA SER A 103 8.82 -23.04 15.29
C SER A 103 10.10 -22.26 15.62
N PHE A 104 10.45 -21.25 14.81
CA PHE A 104 11.64 -20.41 15.00
C PHE A 104 11.26 -18.93 15.11
N PRO A 105 11.87 -18.17 16.05
CA PRO A 105 11.58 -16.74 16.21
C PRO A 105 12.02 -15.93 14.99
N PHE A 106 11.30 -14.84 14.73
CA PHE A 106 11.61 -13.91 13.65
C PHE A 106 12.82 -13.03 14.01
N SER A 107 13.88 -13.11 13.22
CA SER A 107 15.15 -12.43 13.51
C SER A 107 15.26 -11.06 12.81
N PRO A 108 16.12 -10.13 13.31
CA PRO A 108 16.39 -8.87 12.63
C PRO A 108 16.91 -9.05 11.20
N VAL A 109 17.74 -10.08 11.00
CA VAL A 109 18.33 -10.42 9.69
C VAL A 109 17.24 -10.90 8.73
N GLU A 110 16.29 -11.68 9.22
CA GLU A 110 15.13 -12.12 8.44
C GLU A 110 14.19 -10.96 8.09
N ASN A 111 14.11 -9.93 8.94
CA ASN A 111 13.38 -8.70 8.64
C ASN A 111 14.06 -7.87 7.54
N VAL A 112 15.38 -7.81 7.54
CA VAL A 112 16.15 -7.23 6.42
C VAL A 112 15.89 -8.02 5.14
N LEU A 113 15.84 -9.36 5.19
CA LEU A 113 15.50 -10.20 4.04
C LEU A 113 14.10 -9.86 3.47
N VAL A 114 13.08 -9.79 4.32
CA VAL A 114 11.71 -9.40 3.92
C VAL A 114 11.71 -8.02 3.26
N GLN A 115 12.42 -7.07 3.85
CA GLN A 115 12.52 -5.70 3.34
C GLN A 115 13.23 -5.63 1.99
N SER A 116 14.33 -6.37 1.80
CA SER A 116 15.07 -6.41 0.53
C SER A 116 14.24 -7.01 -0.58
N VAL A 117 13.60 -8.16 -0.36
CA VAL A 117 12.71 -8.79 -1.36
C VAL A 117 11.55 -7.86 -1.73
N ALA A 118 10.89 -7.27 -0.73
CA ALA A 118 9.78 -6.34 -0.96
C ALA A 118 10.23 -5.07 -1.69
N GLY A 119 11.38 -4.51 -1.32
CA GLY A 119 11.95 -3.30 -1.94
C GLY A 119 12.39 -3.52 -3.39
N GLY A 120 13.05 -4.66 -3.68
CA GLY A 120 13.42 -5.05 -5.03
C GLY A 120 12.21 -5.25 -5.93
N MET A 121 11.12 -5.80 -5.39
CA MET A 121 9.85 -5.91 -6.12
C MET A 121 9.19 -4.55 -6.35
N ALA A 122 9.16 -3.70 -5.32
CA ALA A 122 8.49 -2.40 -5.29
C ALA A 122 8.98 -1.40 -6.34
N ILE A 123 10.27 -1.44 -6.72
CA ILE A 123 10.88 -0.47 -7.63
C ILE A 123 10.68 -0.82 -9.12
N MET A 124 10.22 -2.04 -9.42
CA MET A 124 10.07 -2.53 -10.80
C MET A 124 9.11 -1.73 -11.69
N PRO A 125 8.00 -1.15 -11.21
CA PRO A 125 7.16 -0.26 -12.03
C PRO A 125 7.92 0.91 -12.65
N LEU A 126 8.88 1.48 -11.90
CA LEU A 126 9.75 2.54 -12.37
C LEU A 126 10.89 1.97 -13.21
N GLY A 127 11.60 0.95 -12.70
CA GLY A 127 12.78 0.37 -13.34
C GLY A 127 12.50 -0.24 -14.72
N CYS A 128 11.30 -0.81 -14.92
CA CYS A 128 10.88 -1.37 -16.20
C CYS A 128 10.21 -0.34 -17.14
N GLY A 129 10.02 0.91 -16.69
CA GLY A 129 9.44 1.98 -17.50
C GLY A 129 7.92 1.96 -17.64
N PHE A 130 7.19 1.20 -16.82
CA PHE A 130 5.71 1.10 -16.88
C PHE A 130 4.98 2.39 -16.50
N VAL A 131 5.62 3.24 -15.70
CA VAL A 131 5.06 4.52 -15.26
C VAL A 131 5.37 5.69 -16.19
N GLY A 132 6.14 5.46 -17.27
CA GLY A 132 6.64 6.53 -18.15
C GLY A 132 6.89 6.11 -19.59
N VAL A 133 7.94 5.33 -19.84
CA VAL A 133 8.39 4.97 -21.20
C VAL A 133 7.32 4.20 -21.97
N LEU A 134 6.71 3.20 -21.34
CA LEU A 134 5.71 2.35 -21.98
C LEU A 134 4.40 3.08 -22.31
N PRO A 135 3.77 3.82 -21.36
CA PRO A 135 2.63 4.66 -21.69
C PRO A 135 2.92 5.72 -22.76
N ALA A 136 4.16 6.25 -22.82
CA ALA A 136 4.54 7.21 -23.86
C ALA A 136 4.47 6.57 -25.26
N MET A 137 4.94 5.32 -25.37
CA MET A 137 4.93 4.58 -26.63
C MET A 137 3.54 4.07 -27.01
N GLU A 138 2.75 3.64 -26.02
CA GLU A 138 1.44 3.02 -26.24
C GLU A 138 0.34 4.06 -26.51
N TYR A 139 0.40 5.25 -25.90
CA TYR A 139 -0.69 6.23 -25.94
C TYR A 139 -0.34 7.61 -26.49
N LEU A 140 0.92 8.05 -26.42
CA LEU A 140 1.31 9.44 -26.76
C LEU A 140 1.99 9.59 -28.13
N LEU A 141 2.33 8.46 -28.76
CA LEU A 141 3.06 8.42 -30.03
C LEU A 141 2.09 8.60 -31.21
N LYS A 142 2.34 9.58 -32.09
CA LYS A 142 1.42 9.91 -33.21
C LYS A 142 1.53 8.87 -34.35
N PRO A 143 0.51 8.69 -35.21
CA PRO A 143 0.61 7.85 -36.41
C PRO A 143 1.75 8.24 -37.35
N SER A 144 2.09 9.53 -37.42
CA SER A 144 3.24 10.05 -38.17
C SER A 144 4.60 9.75 -37.53
N GLU A 145 4.61 9.24 -36.29
CA GLU A 145 5.80 8.90 -35.50
C GLU A 145 5.95 7.38 -35.33
N GLN A 146 5.27 6.55 -36.16
CA GLN A 146 5.20 5.09 -36.07
C GLN A 146 4.46 4.54 -34.82
N GLY A 147 3.50 5.30 -34.29
CA GLY A 147 2.66 4.92 -33.16
C GLY A 147 1.20 4.67 -33.50
N PRO A 148 0.38 4.15 -32.58
CA PRO A 148 0.73 3.62 -31.23
C PRO A 148 1.36 2.22 -31.28
N ILE A 149 2.29 1.93 -30.35
CA ILE A 149 2.96 0.63 -30.25
C ILE A 149 2.35 -0.17 -29.10
N PHE A 150 1.52 -1.17 -29.44
CA PHE A 150 0.93 -2.08 -28.47
C PHE A 150 1.77 -3.34 -28.30
N LEU A 151 2.38 -3.51 -27.11
CA LEU A 151 3.18 -4.68 -26.78
C LEU A 151 2.34 -5.76 -26.08
N SER A 152 2.30 -6.96 -26.66
CA SER A 152 1.70 -8.13 -25.98
C SER A 152 2.32 -8.39 -24.60
N MET A 153 1.58 -9.05 -23.69
CA MET A 153 2.06 -9.39 -22.35
C MET A 153 3.42 -10.12 -22.37
N GLY A 154 3.61 -11.08 -23.27
CA GLY A 154 4.88 -11.81 -23.37
C GLY A 154 6.05 -10.90 -23.71
N LYS A 155 5.85 -9.95 -24.63
CA LYS A 155 6.88 -8.95 -24.99
C LYS A 155 7.18 -8.00 -23.82
N LEU A 156 6.18 -7.59 -23.04
CA LEU A 156 6.37 -6.78 -21.84
C LEU A 156 7.21 -7.50 -20.79
N ILE A 157 6.93 -8.79 -20.55
CA ILE A 157 7.69 -9.59 -19.59
C ILE A 157 9.15 -9.74 -20.04
N ILE A 158 9.39 -10.06 -21.30
CA ILE A 158 10.76 -10.20 -21.86
C ILE A 158 11.53 -8.88 -21.72
N TRP A 159 10.90 -7.76 -22.05
CA TRP A 159 11.46 -6.41 -21.85
C TRP A 159 11.86 -6.16 -20.39
N SER A 160 10.93 -6.39 -19.46
CA SER A 160 11.15 -6.16 -18.03
C SER A 160 12.24 -7.04 -17.44
N LEU A 161 12.31 -8.31 -17.84
CA LEU A 161 13.37 -9.23 -17.39
C LEU A 161 14.74 -8.79 -17.90
N GLY A 162 14.84 -8.33 -19.16
CA GLY A 162 16.08 -7.83 -19.74
C GLY A 162 16.66 -6.66 -18.94
N LEU A 163 15.82 -5.66 -18.62
CA LEU A 163 16.22 -4.50 -17.82
C LEU A 163 16.54 -4.86 -16.37
N CYS A 164 15.74 -5.74 -15.77
CA CYS A 164 15.88 -6.17 -14.38
C CYS A 164 17.24 -6.85 -14.12
N TYR A 165 17.59 -7.88 -14.91
CA TYR A 165 18.85 -8.61 -14.70
C TYR A 165 20.07 -7.74 -14.98
N PHE A 166 20.01 -6.88 -16.00
CA PHE A 166 21.07 -5.90 -16.25
C PHE A 166 21.27 -4.99 -15.04
N GLY A 167 20.20 -4.39 -14.52
CA GLY A 167 20.28 -3.47 -13.38
C GLY A 167 20.80 -4.11 -12.10
N VAL A 168 20.27 -5.28 -11.72
CA VAL A 168 20.65 -5.95 -10.45
C VAL A 168 22.09 -6.46 -10.49
N VAL A 169 22.54 -7.04 -11.60
CA VAL A 169 23.92 -7.53 -11.74
C VAL A 169 24.91 -6.37 -11.83
N PHE A 170 24.55 -5.27 -12.47
CA PHE A 170 25.39 -4.08 -12.56
C PHE A 170 25.57 -3.35 -11.21
N ALA A 171 24.61 -3.48 -10.28
CA ALA A 171 24.72 -2.86 -8.97
C ALA A 171 25.81 -3.49 -8.08
N VAL A 172 26.14 -4.77 -8.28
CA VAL A 172 27.12 -5.52 -7.47
C VAL A 172 28.52 -4.89 -7.45
N PRO A 173 29.16 -4.58 -8.60
CA PRO A 173 30.48 -3.94 -8.58
C PRO A 173 30.47 -2.55 -7.95
N LEU A 174 29.33 -1.85 -7.96
CA LEU A 174 29.21 -0.53 -7.34
C LEU A 174 29.24 -0.58 -5.81
N ARG A 175 28.83 -1.70 -5.18
CA ARG A 175 28.84 -1.86 -3.72
C ARG A 175 30.21 -1.58 -3.11
N ARG A 176 31.27 -2.18 -3.65
CA ARG A 176 32.62 -2.04 -3.08
C ARG A 176 33.10 -0.60 -3.10
N GLN A 177 32.76 0.13 -4.16
CA GLN A 177 33.16 1.53 -4.30
C GLN A 177 32.29 2.45 -3.43
N VAL A 178 30.97 2.34 -3.55
CA VAL A 178 30.03 3.32 -2.99
C VAL A 178 29.74 3.07 -1.50
N ILE A 179 29.65 1.80 -1.08
CA ILE A 179 29.30 1.41 0.29
C ILE A 179 30.56 1.21 1.13
N ILE A 180 31.48 0.32 0.70
CA ILE A 180 32.62 -0.07 1.54
C ILE A 180 33.70 1.02 1.58
N ARG A 181 34.09 1.53 0.41
CA ARG A 181 35.20 2.49 0.31
C ARG A 181 34.76 3.92 0.54
N GLU A 182 33.73 4.38 -0.15
CA GLU A 182 33.27 5.77 -0.05
C GLU A 182 32.33 6.01 1.14
N GLN A 183 31.79 4.95 1.76
CA GLN A 183 30.90 5.03 2.93
C GLN A 183 29.80 6.09 2.76
N LEU A 184 29.22 6.16 1.56
CA LEU A 184 28.17 7.14 1.30
C LEU A 184 26.98 6.85 2.22
N LYS A 185 26.53 7.87 2.95
CA LYS A 185 25.40 7.73 3.86
C LYS A 185 24.11 7.57 3.06
N PHE A 186 23.50 6.39 3.14
CA PHE A 186 22.18 6.09 2.58
C PHE A 186 21.09 6.34 3.63
N PRO A 187 20.42 7.52 3.65
CA PRO A 187 19.51 7.88 4.75
C PRO A 187 18.31 6.94 4.86
N SER A 188 17.77 6.44 3.75
CA SER A 188 16.63 5.50 3.77
C SER A 188 17.01 4.13 4.32
N GLY A 189 18.15 3.58 3.90
CA GLY A 189 18.68 2.31 4.39
C GLY A 189 19.07 2.37 5.87
N PHE A 190 19.71 3.47 6.28
CA PHE A 190 20.07 3.72 7.68
C PHE A 190 18.82 3.80 8.58
N SER A 191 17.81 4.59 8.21
CA SER A 191 16.56 4.69 8.98
C SER A 191 15.84 3.34 9.08
N THR A 192 15.88 2.53 8.02
CA THR A 192 15.28 1.18 8.02
C THR A 192 16.03 0.25 8.97
N ALA A 193 17.36 0.29 8.98
CA ALA A 193 18.18 -0.52 9.89
C ALA A 193 17.97 -0.15 11.36
N VAL A 194 17.91 1.16 11.68
CA VAL A 194 17.58 1.65 13.03
C VAL A 194 16.19 1.16 13.46
N LEU A 195 15.20 1.26 12.57
CA LEU A 195 13.84 0.79 12.84
C LEU A 195 13.81 -0.72 13.14
N ILE A 196 14.50 -1.54 12.34
CA ILE A 196 14.62 -2.98 12.58
C ILE A 196 15.29 -3.24 13.95
N GLY A 197 16.34 -2.51 14.29
CA GLY A 197 17.00 -2.59 15.60
C GLY A 197 16.04 -2.32 16.77
N VAL A 198 15.20 -1.28 16.63
CA VAL A 198 14.17 -0.92 17.63
C VAL A 198 13.08 -1.99 17.72
N LEU A 199 12.57 -2.48 16.58
CA LEU A 199 11.51 -3.50 16.54
C LEU A 199 11.92 -4.81 17.21
N HIS A 200 13.20 -5.17 17.13
CA HIS A 200 13.76 -6.39 17.72
C HIS A 200 14.49 -6.17 19.06
N GLY A 201 14.43 -4.96 19.64
CA GLY A 201 14.86 -4.71 21.02
C GLY A 201 16.37 -4.63 21.28
N LYS A 202 17.23 -4.45 20.27
CA LYS A 202 18.70 -4.39 20.41
C LYS A 202 19.26 -3.04 20.90
N GLY A 203 18.48 -2.24 21.62
CA GLY A 203 18.78 -0.83 21.89
C GLY A 203 19.35 -0.45 23.27
N SER A 204 19.68 -1.37 24.19
CA SER A 204 19.95 -0.99 25.60
C SER A 204 21.34 -1.33 26.18
N THR A 205 22.36 -1.64 25.39
CA THR A 205 23.70 -1.91 25.97
C THR A 205 24.80 -1.39 25.06
N GLN A 206 25.16 -0.12 25.21
CA GLN A 206 26.54 0.34 25.10
C GLN A 206 26.72 1.75 25.70
N SER A 207 27.88 1.91 26.33
CA SER A 207 28.29 2.90 27.32
C SER A 207 28.35 4.35 26.84
N SER A 208 28.03 5.25 27.77
CA SER A 208 28.21 6.70 27.75
C SER A 208 29.56 7.16 27.19
N GLY A 209 29.52 7.83 26.03
CA GLY A 209 30.68 8.48 25.44
C GLY A 209 30.43 8.82 23.96
N ALA A 210 29.96 10.03 23.70
CA ALA A 210 29.78 10.65 22.39
C ALA A 210 28.69 10.05 21.47
N LEU A 211 27.45 10.53 21.61
CA LEU A 211 26.49 10.73 20.52
C LEU A 211 25.30 11.57 21.05
N ASP A 212 25.14 12.78 20.51
CA ASP A 212 24.04 13.70 20.78
C ASP A 212 22.72 13.10 20.22
N PRO A 213 21.74 12.72 21.07
CA PRO A 213 20.50 12.04 20.67
C PRO A 213 19.63 12.84 19.70
N SER A 214 19.84 14.15 19.63
CA SER A 214 19.11 15.08 18.75
C SER A 214 19.40 14.90 17.25
N LYS A 215 20.44 14.13 16.87
CA LYS A 215 20.89 13.98 15.47
C LYS A 215 20.54 12.62 14.83
N ALA A 216 20.06 11.65 15.62
CA ALA A 216 19.37 10.44 15.16
C ALA A 216 17.83 10.57 15.24
N ALA A 217 17.35 11.71 15.73
CA ALA A 217 15.95 12.01 15.98
C ALA A 217 15.19 12.37 14.70
N THR A 218 14.69 11.37 13.98
CA THR A 218 13.42 11.46 13.22
C THR A 218 12.72 10.09 13.07
N PHE A 219 13.35 8.97 13.43
CA PHE A 219 12.71 7.64 13.24
C PHE A 219 12.82 6.66 14.42
N GLY A 220 13.49 7.04 15.53
CA GLY A 220 13.70 6.21 16.72
C GLY A 220 12.99 6.67 18.02
N SER A 221 12.23 7.77 17.94
CA SER A 221 11.47 8.41 19.04
C SER A 221 10.78 7.46 20.04
N LEU A 222 9.90 6.60 19.56
CA LEU A 222 8.92 5.97 20.45
C LEU A 222 9.45 4.79 21.28
N ALA A 223 10.78 4.66 21.43
CA ALA A 223 11.39 3.69 22.36
C ALA A 223 12.26 4.32 23.45
N LEU A 224 12.48 5.65 23.46
CA LEU A 224 13.39 6.28 24.42
C LEU A 224 12.86 7.61 24.93
N GLU A 225 11.94 7.55 25.88
CA GLU A 225 11.92 8.53 26.97
C GLU A 225 11.29 7.93 28.23
N ASN A 226 12.15 7.56 29.19
CA ASN A 226 12.05 7.97 30.58
C ASN A 226 13.32 7.51 31.31
N GLN A 227 14.16 8.47 31.69
CA GLN A 227 15.39 8.28 32.46
C GLN A 227 15.09 8.35 33.99
N PRO A 228 16.06 8.02 34.87
CA PRO A 228 15.90 7.04 35.93
C PRO A 228 15.69 7.67 37.33
N LEU A 229 15.21 6.87 38.29
CA LEU A 229 15.36 7.16 39.72
C LEU A 229 16.09 6.00 40.40
N PHE A 230 17.01 6.39 41.28
CA PHE A 230 17.98 5.56 41.99
C PHE A 230 17.37 4.44 42.86
N GLN A 231 18.10 3.31 42.89
CA GLN A 231 18.24 2.25 43.90
C GLN A 231 17.28 2.18 45.10
N SER A 232 16.66 1.01 45.32
CA SER A 232 17.12 -0.02 46.30
C SER A 232 16.22 -1.26 46.29
N GLU A 233 16.85 -2.45 46.32
CA GLU A 233 16.38 -3.78 46.79
C GLU A 233 14.86 -4.10 46.77
N ASP A 234 14.40 -4.88 45.78
CA ASP A 234 13.36 -5.94 45.91
C ASP A 234 13.06 -6.60 44.54
N ALA A 235 13.74 -7.71 44.22
CA ALA A 235 13.90 -8.26 42.87
C ALA A 235 12.84 -9.30 42.40
N GLY A 236 11.62 -9.30 42.92
CA GLY A 236 10.59 -10.31 42.57
C GLY A 236 9.40 -9.81 41.74
N ASP A 237 8.89 -8.60 42.02
CA ASP A 237 7.59 -8.14 41.51
C ASP A 237 7.68 -7.22 40.28
N GLU A 238 8.87 -6.73 39.94
CA GLU A 238 9.06 -5.76 38.85
C GLU A 238 9.07 -6.39 37.44
N GLU A 239 9.47 -7.65 37.30
CA GLU A 239 9.55 -8.32 35.99
C GLU A 239 8.16 -8.55 35.37
N HIS A 240 7.15 -8.84 36.21
CA HIS A 240 5.75 -8.96 35.80
C HIS A 240 5.10 -7.61 35.45
N ARG A 241 5.45 -6.52 36.15
CA ARG A 241 4.95 -5.16 35.86
C ARG A 241 5.57 -4.58 34.60
N ALA A 242 6.88 -4.78 34.36
CA ALA A 242 7.57 -4.34 33.15
C ALA A 242 7.06 -5.07 31.89
N SER A 243 6.77 -6.37 31.98
CA SER A 243 6.14 -7.16 30.91
C SER A 243 4.71 -6.69 30.59
N SER A 244 3.92 -6.34 31.61
CA SER A 244 2.56 -5.82 31.46
C SER A 244 2.54 -4.42 30.84
N ALA A 245 3.42 -3.52 31.27
CA ALA A 245 3.56 -2.17 30.71
C ALA A 245 4.01 -2.18 29.23
N LYS A 246 4.92 -3.09 28.86
CA LYS A 246 5.38 -3.29 27.48
C LYS A 246 4.27 -3.85 26.58
N LYS A 247 3.38 -4.71 27.13
CA LYS A 247 2.16 -5.18 26.45
C LYS A 247 1.10 -4.08 26.31
N GLN A 248 0.90 -3.24 27.32
CA GLN A 248 -0.04 -2.12 27.30
C GLN A 248 0.35 -1.02 26.30
N ALA A 249 1.63 -0.62 26.27
CA ALA A 249 2.15 0.36 25.31
C ALA A 249 2.01 -0.15 23.86
N TRP A 250 2.26 -1.43 23.63
CA TRP A 250 2.07 -2.06 22.31
C TRP A 250 0.60 -2.12 21.89
N ALA A 251 -0.30 -2.50 22.80
CA ALA A 251 -1.74 -2.53 22.52
C ALA A 251 -2.26 -1.13 22.19
N ALA A 252 -1.78 -0.09 22.89
CA ALA A 252 -2.08 1.30 22.58
C ALA A 252 -1.57 1.72 21.19
N ASN A 253 -0.35 1.32 20.82
CA ASN A 253 0.24 1.65 19.51
C ASN A 253 -0.48 0.92 18.35
N ILE A 254 -0.87 -0.33 18.53
CA ILE A 254 -1.70 -1.04 17.54
C ILE A 254 -3.09 -0.43 17.45
N ARG A 255 -3.69 -0.06 18.59
CA ARG A 255 -4.97 0.64 18.59
C ARG A 255 -4.89 1.98 17.86
N LEU A 256 -3.79 2.71 18.01
CA LEU A 256 -3.53 3.95 17.27
C LEU A 256 -3.34 3.68 15.77
N LEU A 257 -2.61 2.63 15.39
CA LEU A 257 -2.44 2.23 13.98
C LEU A 257 -3.78 1.82 13.35
N LEU A 258 -4.60 1.04 14.05
CA LEU A 258 -5.93 0.62 13.58
C LEU A 258 -6.90 1.80 13.53
N LEU A 259 -6.86 2.69 14.51
CA LEU A 259 -7.67 3.91 14.53
C LEU A 259 -7.30 4.83 13.37
N THR A 260 -6.00 5.06 13.15
CA THR A 260 -5.54 5.89 12.03
C THR A 260 -5.90 5.24 10.70
N PHE A 261 -5.67 3.93 10.52
CA PHE A 261 -6.13 3.19 9.35
C PHE A 261 -7.65 3.34 9.14
N GLY A 262 -8.45 3.23 10.21
CA GLY A 262 -9.89 3.44 10.20
C GLY A 262 -10.26 4.87 9.77
N ILE A 263 -9.63 5.90 10.33
CA ILE A 263 -9.83 7.30 9.96
C ILE A 263 -9.46 7.53 8.49
N SER A 264 -8.36 6.94 8.00
CA SER A 264 -7.97 7.03 6.59
C SER A 264 -9.00 6.38 5.66
N GLY A 265 -9.48 5.19 6.06
CA GLY A 265 -10.47 4.41 5.33
C GLY A 265 -11.81 5.14 5.28
N VAL A 266 -12.29 5.64 6.42
CA VAL A 266 -13.50 6.48 6.53
C VAL A 266 -13.36 7.74 5.69
N TYR A 267 -12.26 8.48 5.80
CA TYR A 267 -12.04 9.68 4.99
C TYR A 267 -12.10 9.37 3.49
N THR A 268 -11.50 8.25 3.07
CA THR A 268 -11.53 7.83 1.67
C THR A 268 -12.92 7.43 1.21
N LEU A 269 -13.66 6.71 2.05
CA LEU A 269 -15.07 6.40 1.81
C LEU A 269 -15.91 7.68 1.72
N CYS A 270 -15.68 8.66 2.59
CA CYS A 270 -16.32 9.98 2.51
C CYS A 270 -15.96 10.70 1.20
N THR A 271 -14.71 10.66 0.72
CA THR A 271 -14.34 11.26 -0.58
C THR A 271 -14.96 10.56 -1.79
N TYR A 272 -15.48 9.34 -1.62
CA TYR A 272 -16.27 8.66 -2.65
C TYR A 272 -17.66 9.28 -2.76
N PHE A 273 -18.38 9.41 -1.64
CA PHE A 273 -19.72 10.01 -1.61
C PHE A 273 -19.73 11.53 -1.82
N PHE A 274 -18.64 12.20 -1.43
CA PHE A 274 -18.48 13.65 -1.58
C PHE A 274 -17.22 13.97 -2.41
N PRO A 275 -17.31 13.90 -3.75
CA PRO A 275 -16.17 14.16 -4.64
C PRO A 275 -15.56 15.56 -4.47
N ILE A 276 -16.33 16.51 -3.94
CA ILE A 276 -15.86 17.87 -3.62
C ILE A 276 -14.73 17.86 -2.59
N LEU A 277 -14.67 16.87 -1.71
CA LEU A 277 -13.58 16.70 -0.73
C LEU A 277 -12.24 16.37 -1.39
N ARG A 278 -12.22 15.91 -2.64
CA ARG A 278 -11.00 15.61 -3.41
C ARG A 278 -10.41 16.86 -4.07
N ASN A 279 -11.26 17.82 -4.44
CA ASN A 279 -10.89 19.01 -5.20
C ASN A 279 -11.41 20.26 -4.47
N LEU A 280 -10.94 20.50 -3.24
CA LEU A 280 -11.42 21.63 -2.45
C LEU A 280 -10.98 22.95 -3.11
N PRO A 281 -11.90 23.85 -3.48
CA PRO A 281 -11.58 25.13 -4.09
C PRO A 281 -11.16 26.16 -3.03
N VAL A 282 -10.02 25.94 -2.37
CA VAL A 282 -9.54 26.76 -1.25
C VAL A 282 -9.32 28.23 -1.64
N PHE A 283 -8.96 28.49 -2.89
CA PHE A 283 -8.70 29.83 -3.43
C PHE A 283 -9.86 30.38 -4.28
N GLY A 284 -11.07 29.81 -4.13
CA GLY A 284 -12.26 30.16 -4.92
C GLY A 284 -12.46 29.27 -6.15
N THR A 285 -13.67 29.30 -6.71
CA THR A 285 -14.09 28.43 -7.83
C THR A 285 -13.34 28.75 -9.13
N VAL A 286 -13.10 30.04 -9.41
CA VAL A 286 -12.36 30.47 -10.61
C VAL A 286 -10.91 29.96 -10.61
N ALA A 287 -10.22 30.05 -9.47
CA ALA A 287 -8.85 29.54 -9.34
C ALA A 287 -8.80 28.01 -9.46
N ALA A 288 -9.81 27.31 -8.94
CA ALA A 288 -9.92 25.86 -9.01
C ALA A 288 -10.21 25.34 -10.42
N GLU A 289 -11.22 25.89 -11.10
CA GLU A 289 -11.68 25.41 -12.41
C GLU A 289 -10.81 25.92 -13.57
N THR A 290 -10.37 27.18 -13.50
CA THR A 290 -9.57 27.78 -14.58
C THR A 290 -8.09 27.46 -14.42
N TRP A 291 -7.55 27.58 -13.20
CA TRP A 291 -6.10 27.52 -12.96
C TRP A 291 -5.63 26.28 -12.20
N LEU A 292 -6.52 25.31 -11.96
CA LEU A 292 -6.25 24.04 -11.27
C LEU A 292 -5.72 24.19 -9.83
N TRP A 293 -5.96 25.36 -9.20
CA TRP A 293 -5.67 25.60 -7.78
C TRP A 293 -6.75 24.96 -6.89
N THR A 294 -6.66 23.64 -6.75
CA THR A 294 -7.48 22.86 -5.82
C THR A 294 -6.61 22.31 -4.70
N LEU A 295 -7.18 22.01 -3.54
CA LEU A 295 -6.51 21.25 -2.49
C LEU A 295 -7.04 19.83 -2.48
N ASN A 296 -6.14 18.86 -2.58
CA ASN A 296 -6.45 17.45 -2.37
C ASN A 296 -5.94 17.02 -0.98
N PRO A 297 -6.79 16.89 0.06
CA PRO A 297 -6.36 16.60 1.42
C PRO A 297 -6.05 15.12 1.65
N SER A 298 -5.52 14.42 0.64
CA SER A 298 -5.12 13.03 0.81
C SER A 298 -4.01 12.91 1.86
N PHE A 299 -4.28 12.09 2.87
CA PHE A 299 -3.33 11.81 3.95
C PHE A 299 -2.02 11.19 3.45
N ALA A 300 -2.03 10.52 2.30
CA ALA A 300 -0.81 10.01 1.67
C ALA A 300 0.14 11.16 1.26
N TYR A 301 -0.39 12.22 0.64
CA TYR A 301 0.41 13.37 0.22
C TYR A 301 0.83 14.24 1.41
N ILE A 302 -0.03 14.38 2.42
CA ILE A 302 0.30 15.06 3.68
C ILE A 302 1.43 14.30 4.38
N GLY A 303 1.33 12.97 4.50
CA GLY A 303 2.38 12.11 5.07
C GLY A 303 3.71 12.23 4.31
N GLN A 304 3.66 12.26 2.97
CA GLN A 304 4.85 12.51 2.15
C GLN A 304 5.49 13.87 2.46
N GLY A 305 4.69 14.90 2.66
CA GLY A 305 5.12 16.24 3.08
C GLY A 305 5.81 16.27 4.44
N ILE A 306 5.27 15.53 5.42
CA ILE A 306 5.87 15.39 6.76
C ILE A 306 7.29 14.81 6.65
N ILE A 307 7.46 13.76 5.83
CA ILE A 307 8.74 13.06 5.62
C ILE A 307 9.76 13.97 4.90
N MET A 308 9.33 14.73 3.90
CA MET A 308 10.21 15.60 3.11
C MET A 308 10.72 16.82 3.89
N GLY A 309 10.01 17.20 4.95
CA GLY A 309 10.34 18.31 5.84
C GLY A 309 10.01 19.69 5.26
N PRO A 310 9.90 20.71 6.14
CA PRO A 310 9.35 22.02 5.78
C PRO A 310 10.15 22.76 4.71
N ALA A 311 11.48 22.67 4.73
CA ALA A 311 12.33 23.37 3.76
C ALA A 311 12.06 22.90 2.32
N THR A 312 11.99 21.58 2.12
CA THR A 312 11.74 20.99 0.80
C THR A 312 10.33 21.33 0.32
N THR A 313 9.33 21.22 1.20
CA THR A 313 7.94 21.47 0.83
C THR A 313 7.66 22.95 0.54
N ILE A 314 8.32 23.87 1.24
CA ILE A 314 8.22 25.32 0.97
C ILE A 314 8.85 25.66 -0.39
N HIS A 315 9.98 25.05 -0.75
CA HIS A 315 10.56 25.21 -2.09
C HIS A 315 9.65 24.63 -3.18
N MET A 316 8.97 23.51 -2.91
CA MET A 316 7.96 22.99 -3.82
C MET A 316 6.77 23.95 -3.96
N LEU A 317 6.28 24.53 -2.87
CA LEU A 317 5.22 25.55 -2.93
C LEU A 317 5.67 26.77 -3.74
N LEU A 318 6.90 27.24 -3.54
CA LEU A 318 7.49 28.32 -4.34
C LEU A 318 7.48 27.96 -5.84
N GLY A 319 7.84 26.72 -6.18
CA GLY A 319 7.71 26.21 -7.54
C GLY A 319 6.28 26.24 -8.07
N ALA A 320 5.30 25.79 -7.28
CA ALA A 320 3.90 25.85 -7.68
C ALA A 320 3.43 27.29 -7.92
N VAL A 321 3.82 28.23 -7.06
CA VAL A 321 3.49 29.66 -7.23
C VAL A 321 4.14 30.25 -8.48
N ILE A 322 5.42 29.99 -8.72
CA ILE A 322 6.14 30.50 -9.91
C ILE A 322 5.56 29.87 -11.18
N GLY A 323 5.40 28.55 -11.21
CA GLY A 323 4.91 27.82 -12.39
C GLY A 323 3.44 28.09 -12.66
N TRP A 324 2.55 27.78 -11.72
CA TRP A 324 1.11 27.81 -11.92
C TRP A 324 0.48 29.18 -11.58
N GLY A 325 1.08 29.95 -10.68
CA GLY A 325 0.57 31.26 -10.26
C GLY A 325 1.04 32.42 -11.12
N VAL A 326 2.24 32.33 -11.72
CA VAL A 326 2.84 33.43 -12.51
C VAL A 326 3.03 33.03 -13.97
N LEU A 327 3.80 31.97 -14.25
CA LEU A 327 4.17 31.60 -15.61
C LEU A 327 2.99 31.07 -16.43
N SER A 328 2.11 30.28 -15.82
CA SER A 328 0.92 29.75 -16.50
C SER A 328 -0.04 30.86 -16.95
N PRO A 329 -0.45 31.83 -16.09
CA PRO A 329 -1.23 32.98 -16.53
C PRO A 329 -0.53 33.87 -17.54
N LEU A 330 0.77 34.09 -17.39
CA LEU A 330 1.55 34.88 -18.34
C LEU A 330 1.54 34.25 -19.74
N ALA A 331 1.79 32.94 -19.82
CA ALA A 331 1.80 32.20 -21.08
C ALA A 331 0.41 32.20 -21.77
N LYS A 332 -0.67 32.11 -20.98
CA LYS A 332 -2.05 32.16 -21.49
C LYS A 332 -2.42 33.56 -22.00
N ASN A 333 -2.16 34.61 -21.22
CA ASN A 333 -2.49 36.00 -21.57
C ASN A 333 -1.69 36.52 -22.76
N ARG A 334 -0.45 36.02 -22.96
CA ARG A 334 0.40 36.38 -24.10
C ARG A 334 0.16 35.51 -25.35
N GLY A 335 -0.74 34.53 -25.27
CA GLY A 335 -1.08 33.63 -26.38
C GLY A 335 0.01 32.61 -26.73
N TRP A 336 1.00 32.38 -25.84
CA TRP A 336 2.06 31.39 -26.06
C TRP A 336 1.56 29.95 -25.90
N ALA A 337 0.50 29.77 -25.13
CA ALA A 337 -0.21 28.50 -24.93
C ALA A 337 -1.73 28.71 -25.13
N PRO A 338 -2.24 28.58 -26.37
CA PRO A 338 -3.64 28.90 -26.69
C PRO A 338 -4.63 27.85 -26.17
N GLY A 339 -4.21 26.61 -25.93
CA GLY A 339 -5.05 25.51 -25.48
C GLY A 339 -5.53 25.61 -24.02
N PRO A 340 -6.42 24.70 -23.57
CA PRO A 340 -6.87 24.64 -22.18
C PRO A 340 -5.69 24.52 -21.21
N ILE A 341 -5.78 25.12 -20.01
CA ILE A 341 -4.66 25.15 -19.04
C ILE A 341 -4.23 23.74 -18.62
N SER A 342 -5.17 22.78 -18.58
CA SER A 342 -4.92 21.38 -18.24
C SER A 342 -4.25 20.55 -19.35
N ASP A 343 -4.19 21.06 -20.58
CA ASP A 343 -3.66 20.33 -21.74
C ASP A 343 -2.12 20.29 -21.74
N TRP A 344 -1.57 19.14 -22.11
CA TRP A 344 -0.13 18.90 -22.16
C TRP A 344 0.51 19.30 -23.49
N GLU A 345 -0.23 19.33 -24.61
CA GLU A 345 0.35 19.68 -25.92
C GLU A 345 0.26 21.19 -26.23
N SER A 346 -0.92 21.79 -26.05
CA SER A 346 -1.19 23.19 -26.43
C SER A 346 -1.50 24.11 -25.24
N GLY A 347 -1.62 23.53 -24.04
CA GLY A 347 -1.95 24.21 -22.79
C GLY A 347 -0.75 24.77 -22.03
N SER A 348 -1.04 25.66 -21.07
CA SER A 348 0.01 26.28 -20.25
C SER A 348 0.71 25.27 -19.34
N LYS A 349 0.05 24.16 -18.96
CA LYS A 349 0.65 23.03 -18.26
C LYS A 349 1.81 22.41 -19.05
N GLY A 350 1.64 22.14 -20.35
CA GLY A 350 2.72 21.67 -21.21
C GLY A 350 3.87 22.68 -21.35
N TRP A 351 3.53 23.97 -21.41
CA TRP A 351 4.52 25.05 -21.55
C TRP A 351 5.43 25.19 -20.31
N ILE A 352 4.87 25.18 -19.10
CA ILE A 352 5.65 25.35 -17.85
C ILE A 352 6.56 24.15 -17.54
N VAL A 353 6.25 22.96 -18.05
CA VAL A 353 7.03 21.74 -17.86
C VAL A 353 8.44 21.90 -18.42
N TRP A 354 8.61 22.56 -19.57
CA TRP A 354 9.92 22.81 -20.16
C TRP A 354 10.82 23.67 -19.27
N THR A 355 10.25 24.69 -18.64
CA THR A 355 10.96 25.54 -17.68
C THR A 355 11.35 24.74 -16.44
N SER A 356 10.46 23.87 -15.94
CA SER A 356 10.76 22.96 -14.82
C SER A 356 11.88 21.97 -15.14
N LEU A 357 11.81 21.30 -16.30
CA LEU A 357 12.84 20.35 -16.75
C LEU A 357 14.21 21.01 -16.90
N ALA A 358 14.25 22.25 -17.40
CA ALA A 358 15.48 23.01 -17.52
C ALA A 358 16.10 23.33 -16.15
N ILE A 359 15.29 23.65 -15.14
CA ILE A 359 15.75 23.83 -13.75
C ILE A 359 16.32 22.51 -13.20
N MET A 360 15.61 21.39 -13.39
CA MET A 360 16.10 20.08 -12.92
C MET A 360 17.42 19.71 -13.59
N LEU A 361 17.53 19.91 -14.90
CA LEU A 361 18.72 19.60 -15.66
C LEU A 361 19.90 20.48 -15.23
N ALA A 362 19.68 21.78 -15.03
CA ALA A 362 20.73 22.69 -14.59
C ALA A 362 21.24 22.35 -13.18
N ASP A 363 20.32 22.13 -12.22
CA ASP A 363 20.67 21.72 -10.86
C ASP A 363 21.44 20.39 -10.86
N ALA A 364 21.00 19.45 -11.71
CA ALA A 364 21.63 18.16 -11.87
C ALA A 364 23.06 18.26 -12.44
N VAL A 365 23.23 18.97 -13.56
CA VAL A 365 24.52 19.12 -14.25
C VAL A 365 25.53 19.85 -13.39
N ILE A 366 25.13 20.92 -12.69
CA ILE A 366 26.05 21.67 -11.82
C ILE A 366 26.45 20.86 -10.59
N SER A 367 25.50 20.19 -9.94
CA SER A 367 25.78 19.35 -8.78
C SER A 367 26.70 18.18 -9.15
N LEU A 368 26.40 17.49 -10.25
CA LEU A 368 27.23 16.41 -10.79
C LEU A 368 28.60 16.90 -11.24
N GLY A 369 28.64 17.99 -11.99
CA GLY A 369 29.88 18.61 -12.45
C GLY A 369 30.78 18.99 -11.29
N HIS A 370 30.21 19.52 -10.19
CA HIS A 370 30.96 19.80 -8.98
C HIS A 370 31.54 18.52 -8.35
N ILE A 371 30.77 17.44 -8.20
CA ILE A 371 31.32 16.17 -7.66
C ILE A 371 32.41 15.59 -8.57
N ALA A 372 32.18 15.57 -9.88
CA ALA A 372 33.10 14.96 -10.83
C ALA A 372 34.39 15.77 -11.00
N LEU A 373 34.29 17.10 -10.98
CA LEU A 373 35.44 17.99 -11.20
C LEU A 373 36.17 18.35 -9.91
N ARG A 374 35.55 18.24 -8.73
CA ARG A 374 36.19 18.57 -7.45
C ARG A 374 37.48 17.77 -7.21
N PRO A 375 37.54 16.43 -7.40
CA PRO A 375 38.79 15.68 -7.33
C PRO A 375 39.83 16.17 -8.34
N LEU A 376 39.38 16.54 -9.53
CA LEU A 376 40.22 17.04 -10.62
C LEU A 376 40.83 18.41 -10.32
N PHE A 377 40.09 19.31 -9.65
CA PHE A 377 40.58 20.62 -9.26
C PHE A 377 41.46 20.57 -8.00
N GLU A 378 41.12 19.72 -7.04
CA GLU A 378 41.90 19.57 -5.80
C GLU A 378 43.21 18.80 -6.04
N HIS A 379 43.23 17.80 -6.94
CA HIS A 379 44.40 16.92 -7.15
C HIS A 379 45.04 17.02 -8.55
N GLY A 380 44.41 17.75 -9.48
CA GLY A 380 44.88 17.92 -10.86
C GLY A 380 46.29 18.51 -10.99
N PRO A 381 46.71 19.51 -10.20
CA PRO A 381 48.07 20.04 -10.24
C PRO A 381 49.11 18.97 -9.89
N ALA A 382 48.83 18.13 -8.87
CA ALA A 382 49.71 17.05 -8.46
C ALA A 382 49.76 15.90 -9.49
N LEU A 383 48.62 15.57 -10.10
CA LEU A 383 48.52 14.52 -11.12
C LEU A 383 49.18 14.93 -12.44
N LEU A 384 49.04 16.19 -12.86
CA LEU A 384 49.72 16.77 -14.03
C LEU A 384 51.24 16.83 -13.85
N VAL A 385 51.72 17.20 -12.66
CA VAL A 385 53.16 17.18 -12.36
C VAL A 385 53.69 15.74 -12.37
N SER A 386 52.92 14.76 -11.90
CA SER A 386 53.29 13.35 -11.90
C SER A 386 53.28 12.73 -13.31
N LEU A 387 52.31 13.11 -14.15
CA LEU A 387 52.23 12.71 -15.56
C LEU A 387 53.31 13.38 -16.42
N LYS A 388 53.60 14.66 -16.19
CA LYS A 388 54.70 15.38 -16.85
C LYS A 388 56.05 14.76 -16.50
N LYS A 389 56.29 14.43 -15.22
CA LYS A 389 57.50 13.68 -14.79
C LYS A 389 57.61 12.28 -15.41
N LYS A 390 56.50 11.57 -15.60
CA LYS A 390 56.49 10.25 -16.26
C LYS A 390 56.71 10.34 -17.78
N TYR A 391 56.15 11.35 -18.42
CA TYR A 391 56.36 11.62 -19.83
C TYR A 391 57.80 12.05 -20.14
N ASP A 392 58.36 12.95 -19.33
CA ASP A 392 59.75 13.42 -19.47
C ASP A 392 60.79 12.32 -19.19
N ARG A 393 60.42 11.26 -18.44
CA ARG A 393 61.33 10.16 -18.09
C ARG A 393 61.32 8.98 -19.08
N ASP A 394 60.14 8.54 -19.53
CA ASP A 394 59.98 7.28 -20.26
C ASP A 394 59.28 7.42 -21.64
N GLY A 395 58.99 8.66 -22.07
CA GLY A 395 58.31 8.96 -23.33
C GLY A 395 56.90 8.34 -23.45
N PHE A 396 56.33 8.34 -24.66
CA PHE A 396 54.93 7.92 -24.90
C PHE A 396 54.66 6.44 -24.53
N LYS A 397 55.67 5.56 -24.61
CA LYS A 397 55.56 4.15 -24.20
C LYS A 397 55.48 3.95 -22.69
N GLY A 398 56.02 4.88 -21.89
CA GLY A 398 55.92 4.84 -20.43
C GLY A 398 54.52 5.14 -19.89
N LEU A 399 53.70 5.87 -20.65
CA LEU A 399 52.31 6.21 -20.28
C LEU A 399 51.37 4.99 -20.32
N PHE A 400 51.65 4.02 -21.19
CA PHE A 400 50.82 2.83 -21.43
C PHE A 400 51.33 1.56 -20.72
N ARG A 401 52.48 1.62 -20.01
CA ARG A 401 53.01 0.48 -19.26
C ARG A 401 52.24 0.30 -17.95
N ARG A 402 51.29 -0.62 -17.93
CA ARG A 402 50.49 -0.99 -16.74
C ARG A 402 51.39 -1.51 -15.60
N GLN A 403 51.41 -0.79 -14.48
CA GLN A 403 51.56 -1.40 -13.15
C GLN A 403 50.17 -1.70 -12.57
N PRO A 404 50.03 -2.70 -11.68
CA PRO A 404 48.77 -2.98 -11.01
C PRO A 404 48.39 -1.76 -10.15
N SER A 405 47.33 -1.06 -10.57
CA SER A 405 46.89 0.22 -10.02
C SER A 405 46.57 0.13 -8.52
N GLY A 406 47.45 0.69 -7.69
CA GLY A 406 47.10 1.23 -6.38
C GLY A 406 46.44 2.60 -6.60
N TYR A 407 45.23 2.78 -6.07
CA TYR A 407 44.43 3.99 -6.21
C TYR A 407 44.83 5.00 -5.13
N THR A 408 45.05 6.27 -5.49
CA THR A 408 45.35 7.36 -4.54
C THR A 408 44.07 7.73 -3.78
N ALA A 409 44.02 7.46 -2.48
CA ALA A 409 42.97 7.97 -1.60
C ALA A 409 43.12 9.50 -1.46
N VAL A 410 42.00 10.21 -1.56
CA VAL A 410 41.92 11.65 -1.26
C VAL A 410 42.08 11.82 0.26
N ALA A 411 43.26 12.23 0.70
CA ALA A 411 43.43 12.74 2.06
C ALA A 411 42.73 14.09 2.15
N GLY A 412 41.79 14.23 3.09
CA GLY A 412 41.16 15.52 3.37
C GLY A 412 42.21 16.51 3.90
N ASP A 413 42.25 17.68 3.27
CA ASP A 413 43.16 18.78 3.61
C ASP A 413 42.83 19.33 5.01
N GLU A 414 43.64 18.97 6.02
CA GLU A 414 43.76 19.73 7.26
C GLU A 414 44.67 20.94 6.99
N THR A 415 44.07 22.12 6.97
CA THR A 415 44.78 23.39 6.88
C THR A 415 45.78 23.57 8.03
N MET A 416 47.00 23.95 7.66
CA MET A 416 48.12 24.37 8.48
C MET A 416 47.76 25.10 9.78
N SER A 417 48.27 24.61 10.90
CA SER A 417 48.63 25.43 12.06
C SER A 417 50.05 25.10 12.48
N SER A 418 50.94 26.07 12.28
CA SER A 418 52.31 26.09 12.78
C SER A 418 52.35 25.94 14.30
N ARG A 419 53.18 25.03 14.82
CA ARG A 419 53.94 25.24 16.07
C ARG A 419 55.14 24.31 16.16
N HIS A 420 56.25 24.93 16.52
CA HIS A 420 57.60 24.40 16.73
C HIS A 420 57.71 22.97 17.28
N SER A 421 58.60 22.19 16.68
CA SER A 421 59.55 21.41 17.47
C SER A 421 60.91 21.33 16.78
N THR A 422 61.92 21.56 17.60
CA THR A 422 63.34 21.67 17.33
C THR A 422 64.00 20.33 16.99
N SER A 423 64.88 20.37 15.99
CA SER A 423 66.15 19.62 15.82
C SER A 423 66.27 18.17 16.34
N SER A 424 66.60 17.25 15.43
CA SER A 424 67.95 16.63 15.39
C SER A 424 68.16 15.77 14.13
N ARG A 425 69.44 15.65 13.75
CA ARG A 425 70.02 15.21 12.48
C ARG A 425 70.18 13.68 12.36
N GLY A 426 70.21 13.20 11.11
CA GLY A 426 71.07 12.08 10.67
C GLY A 426 70.40 11.07 9.72
N GLY A 427 70.76 11.07 8.43
CA GLY A 427 70.45 9.96 7.50
C GLY A 427 71.59 8.94 7.43
N PRO A 428 71.69 8.06 6.40
CA PRO A 428 70.64 7.53 5.51
C PRO A 428 70.63 5.97 5.49
N GLY A 429 69.49 5.34 5.19
CA GLY A 429 69.43 3.88 5.06
C GLY A 429 68.13 3.40 4.46
N SER A 430 68.19 3.04 3.18
CA SER A 430 67.15 2.41 2.37
C SER A 430 66.60 1.13 3.02
N VAL A 431 65.36 0.77 2.66
CA VAL A 431 64.57 -0.44 3.03
C VAL A 431 63.50 -0.19 4.10
N ALA A 432 62.42 0.50 3.74
CA ALA A 432 61.09 0.36 4.36
C ALA A 432 60.07 1.18 3.56
N ASN A 433 59.39 0.59 2.58
CA ASN A 433 58.17 1.19 2.01
C ASN A 433 57.18 0.18 1.41
N THR A 434 57.51 -1.12 1.39
CA THR A 434 56.60 -2.19 0.92
C THR A 434 55.75 -2.82 2.03
N ALA A 435 55.96 -2.46 3.30
CA ALA A 435 55.19 -3.00 4.43
C ALA A 435 53.90 -2.19 4.70
N HIS A 436 53.97 -0.85 4.68
CA HIS A 436 52.82 -0.01 5.01
C HIS A 436 51.69 -0.04 3.96
N GLU A 437 51.98 -0.18 2.66
CA GLU A 437 50.93 -0.31 1.62
C GLU A 437 50.17 -1.65 1.70
N ASN A 438 50.79 -2.70 2.26
CA ASN A 438 50.14 -3.99 2.46
C ASN A 438 49.33 -4.04 3.76
N GLU A 439 49.71 -3.29 4.80
CA GLU A 439 48.91 -3.15 6.01
C GLU A 439 47.63 -2.35 5.76
N ASP A 440 47.69 -1.21 5.07
CA ASP A 440 46.49 -0.43 4.77
C ASP A 440 45.50 -1.21 3.86
N ARG A 441 45.98 -2.08 2.98
CA ARG A 441 45.11 -2.99 2.21
C ARG A 441 44.43 -4.06 3.08
N ARG A 442 45.12 -4.57 4.11
CA ARG A 442 44.56 -5.56 5.05
C ARG A 442 43.53 -4.96 6.00
N VAL A 443 43.66 -3.68 6.36
CA VAL A 443 42.73 -3.00 7.28
C VAL A 443 41.31 -2.93 6.69
N TRP A 444 41.15 -2.64 5.40
CA TRP A 444 39.82 -2.53 4.77
C TRP A 444 39.22 -3.86 4.29
N ASP A 445 40.03 -4.89 4.06
CA ASP A 445 39.52 -6.24 3.75
C ASP A 445 38.97 -6.95 5.01
N HIS A 446 39.23 -6.42 6.22
CA HIS A 446 38.74 -6.96 7.50
C HIS A 446 37.31 -6.49 7.89
N ASP A 447 36.78 -5.45 7.22
CA ASP A 447 35.46 -4.85 7.48
C ASP A 447 34.35 -5.30 6.48
N ASP A 448 34.68 -6.11 5.47
CA ASP A 448 33.69 -6.70 4.54
C ASP A 448 33.11 -8.01 5.10
N ALA A 449 31.98 -8.45 4.53
CA ALA A 449 31.35 -9.72 4.92
C ALA A 449 32.30 -10.91 4.71
N PRO A 450 32.15 -12.01 5.47
CA PRO A 450 32.98 -13.20 5.33
C PRO A 450 33.12 -13.65 3.86
N PRO A 451 34.28 -14.17 3.42
CA PRO A 451 34.51 -14.58 2.02
C PRO A 451 33.45 -15.55 1.48
N GLU A 452 32.86 -16.36 2.36
CA GLU A 452 31.78 -17.31 2.08
C GLU A 452 30.48 -16.64 1.63
N GLN A 453 30.28 -15.37 1.97
CA GLN A 453 29.07 -14.59 1.66
C GLN A 453 29.26 -13.69 0.41
N LEU A 454 30.50 -13.52 -0.07
CA LEU A 454 30.83 -12.65 -1.20
C LEU A 454 30.67 -13.36 -2.54
N VAL A 455 30.01 -12.71 -3.50
CA VAL A 455 29.93 -13.20 -4.88
C VAL A 455 31.30 -13.03 -5.54
N GLY A 456 31.91 -14.14 -5.96
CA GLY A 456 33.23 -14.12 -6.59
C GLY A 456 33.30 -13.18 -7.80
N THR A 457 34.40 -12.44 -7.94
CA THR A 457 34.59 -11.46 -9.02
C THR A 457 34.42 -12.07 -10.42
N LYS A 458 34.83 -13.33 -10.59
CA LYS A 458 34.62 -14.09 -11.85
C LYS A 458 33.14 -14.27 -12.17
N THR A 459 32.32 -14.64 -11.17
CA THR A 459 30.87 -14.80 -11.31
C THR A 459 30.20 -13.48 -11.65
N VAL A 460 30.63 -12.37 -11.02
CA VAL A 460 30.10 -11.03 -11.32
C VAL A 460 30.47 -10.58 -12.74
N SER A 461 31.72 -10.76 -13.16
CA SER A 461 32.15 -10.38 -14.52
C SER A 461 31.46 -11.20 -15.61
N ILE A 462 31.35 -12.52 -15.43
CA ILE A 462 30.63 -13.40 -16.36
C ILE A 462 29.13 -13.05 -16.37
N GLY A 463 28.54 -12.88 -15.17
CA GLY A 463 27.14 -12.50 -15.02
C GLY A 463 26.81 -11.17 -15.68
N LEU A 464 27.72 -10.18 -15.61
CA LEU A 464 27.53 -8.87 -16.23
C LEU A 464 27.55 -8.97 -17.77
N VAL A 465 28.46 -9.76 -18.34
CA VAL A 465 28.49 -9.97 -19.80
C VAL A 465 27.21 -10.67 -20.25
N VAL A 466 26.79 -11.72 -19.53
CA VAL A 466 25.56 -12.46 -19.84
C VAL A 466 24.32 -11.57 -19.69
N SER A 467 24.23 -10.75 -18.65
CA SER A 467 23.07 -9.86 -18.44
C SER A 467 23.00 -8.73 -19.46
N VAL A 468 24.15 -8.20 -19.91
CA VAL A 468 24.21 -7.22 -21.01
C VAL A 468 23.75 -7.86 -22.33
N LEU A 469 24.24 -9.05 -22.67
CA LEU A 469 23.82 -9.77 -23.88
C LEU A 469 22.33 -10.13 -23.82
N PHE A 470 21.84 -10.56 -22.66
CA PHE A 470 20.42 -10.84 -22.44
C PHE A 470 19.57 -9.58 -22.58
N CYS A 471 20.00 -8.45 -22.03
CA CYS A 471 19.31 -7.17 -22.17
C CYS A 471 19.23 -6.73 -23.65
N ILE A 472 20.35 -6.78 -24.38
CA ILE A 472 20.38 -6.47 -25.82
C ILE A 472 19.46 -7.41 -26.60
N GLY A 473 19.51 -8.71 -26.31
CA GLY A 473 18.64 -9.72 -26.93
C GLY A 473 17.16 -9.48 -26.65
N SER A 474 16.79 -9.19 -25.41
CA SER A 474 15.41 -8.88 -25.01
C SER A 474 14.88 -7.63 -25.72
N ILE A 475 15.68 -6.56 -25.80
CA ILE A 475 15.28 -5.34 -26.52
C ILE A 475 15.11 -5.63 -28.01
N HIS A 476 16.02 -6.42 -28.61
CA HIS A 476 15.93 -6.78 -30.02
C HIS A 476 14.73 -7.70 -30.33
N ILE A 477 14.35 -8.61 -29.42
CA ILE A 477 13.15 -9.45 -29.58
C ILE A 477 11.87 -8.59 -29.52
N VAL A 478 11.86 -7.57 -28.67
CA VAL A 478 10.67 -6.73 -28.45
C VAL A 478 10.53 -5.64 -29.52
N PHE A 479 11.64 -5.03 -29.95
CA PHE A 479 11.68 -3.84 -30.79
C PHE A 479 12.55 -3.95 -32.05
N GLY A 480 13.00 -5.14 -32.44
CA GLY A 480 14.02 -5.32 -33.50
C GLY A 480 13.71 -4.72 -34.87
N GLU A 481 12.42 -4.57 -35.22
CA GLU A 481 12.02 -3.90 -36.47
C GLU A 481 12.02 -2.37 -36.37
N LEU A 482 12.02 -1.82 -35.15
CA LEU A 482 11.88 -0.39 -34.87
C LEU A 482 13.20 0.26 -34.42
N VAL A 483 14.05 -0.48 -33.69
CA VAL A 483 15.29 0.04 -33.12
C VAL A 483 16.48 -0.72 -33.70
N PRO A 484 17.42 -0.03 -34.37
CA PRO A 484 18.59 -0.70 -34.92
C PRO A 484 19.49 -1.24 -33.82
N LEU A 485 20.12 -2.39 -34.06
CA LEU A 485 20.97 -3.09 -33.08
C LEU A 485 22.09 -2.20 -32.53
N TYR A 486 22.73 -1.39 -33.37
CA TYR A 486 23.80 -0.47 -32.92
C TYR A 486 23.28 0.57 -31.92
N GLY A 487 22.04 1.04 -32.08
CA GLY A 487 21.41 2.00 -31.17
C GLY A 487 21.16 1.40 -29.79
N THR A 488 20.72 0.14 -29.75
CA THR A 488 20.54 -0.61 -28.50
C THR A 488 21.86 -0.81 -27.76
N ILE A 489 22.93 -1.17 -28.48
CA ILE A 489 24.26 -1.35 -27.90
C ILE A 489 24.75 -0.04 -27.28
N ILE A 490 24.70 1.06 -28.02
CA ILE A 490 25.12 2.39 -27.53
C ILE A 490 24.31 2.79 -26.29
N ALA A 491 23.00 2.57 -26.29
CA ALA A 491 22.12 2.89 -25.17
C ALA A 491 22.48 2.11 -23.90
N VAL A 492 22.75 0.81 -23.99
CA VAL A 492 23.15 -0.02 -22.84
C VAL A 492 24.49 0.44 -22.27
N PHE A 493 25.49 0.72 -23.11
CA PHE A 493 26.79 1.24 -22.65
C PHE A 493 26.66 2.62 -22.01
N MET A 494 25.86 3.51 -22.59
CA MET A 494 25.59 4.82 -22.02
C MET A 494 24.86 4.70 -20.68
N ALA A 495 23.90 3.78 -20.56
CA ALA A 495 23.20 3.50 -19.30
C ALA A 495 24.16 3.01 -18.21
N MET A 496 25.16 2.18 -18.52
CA MET A 496 26.18 1.77 -17.55
C MET A 496 26.98 2.96 -17.02
N VAL A 497 27.41 3.87 -17.91
CA VAL A 497 28.17 5.07 -17.53
C VAL A 497 27.32 5.98 -16.64
N LEU A 498 26.07 6.26 -17.05
CA LEU A 498 25.16 7.12 -16.27
C LEU A 498 24.75 6.49 -14.93
N SER A 499 24.67 5.15 -14.85
CA SER A 499 24.31 4.44 -13.61
C SER A 499 25.40 4.53 -12.54
N ILE A 500 26.68 4.64 -12.92
CA ILE A 500 27.79 4.91 -11.99
C ILE A 500 27.65 6.32 -11.37
N MET A 501 27.06 7.26 -12.11
CA MET A 501 26.88 8.65 -11.69
C MET A 501 25.66 8.86 -10.77
N GLY A 502 24.71 7.91 -10.75
CA GLY A 502 23.47 8.00 -9.96
C GLY A 502 23.67 8.07 -8.43
N PRO A 503 24.49 7.21 -7.80
CA PRO A 503 24.77 7.28 -6.37
C PRO A 503 25.48 8.58 -5.95
N ALA A 504 26.33 9.12 -6.83
CA ALA A 504 26.97 10.41 -6.62
C ALA A 504 25.91 11.53 -6.56
N PHE A 505 24.85 11.46 -7.39
CA PHE A 505 23.74 12.42 -7.39
C PHE A 505 23.01 12.53 -6.04
N SER A 506 22.75 11.40 -5.36
CA SER A 506 22.05 11.41 -4.08
C SER A 506 22.90 12.01 -2.95
N SER A 507 24.23 11.93 -3.06
CA SER A 507 25.15 12.52 -2.09
C SER A 507 25.14 14.07 -2.13
N THR A 508 24.92 14.67 -3.31
CA THR A 508 24.85 16.12 -3.52
C THR A 508 23.60 16.81 -3.00
N SER A 509 22.50 16.07 -2.77
CA SER A 509 21.26 16.64 -2.22
C SER A 509 21.30 16.78 -0.70
N LEU A 510 22.27 16.16 -0.03
CA LEU A 510 22.41 16.07 1.43
C LEU A 510 23.56 16.87 2.09
N PRO A 511 24.24 17.87 1.48
CA PRO A 511 25.44 18.41 2.09
C PRO A 511 25.15 19.29 3.33
N ALA A 512 23.87 19.66 3.55
CA ALA A 512 23.42 20.38 4.73
C ALA A 512 23.47 19.54 6.03
N LEU A 513 23.43 18.20 5.93
CA LEU A 513 23.46 17.31 7.09
C LEU A 513 24.90 16.93 7.50
N SER A 514 25.81 16.85 6.53
CA SER A 514 27.17 16.33 6.70
C SER A 514 28.08 17.22 7.58
N ARG A 515 28.00 18.56 7.49
CA ARG A 515 28.95 19.46 8.17
C ARG A 515 28.48 20.06 9.50
N ARG A 516 27.19 19.99 9.86
CA ARG A 516 26.69 20.36 11.21
C ARG A 516 27.07 19.33 12.30
N LEU A 517 27.65 18.20 11.90
CA LEU A 517 28.27 17.22 12.78
C LEU A 517 29.76 17.49 13.03
N GLY A 518 30.44 18.28 12.18
CA GLY A 518 31.89 18.51 12.26
C GLY A 518 32.35 19.78 12.97
N SER A 519 31.45 20.66 13.44
CA SER A 519 31.84 21.97 14.01
C SER A 519 31.57 22.16 15.49
N ALA A 520 31.43 21.08 16.27
CA ALA A 520 31.25 21.17 17.73
C ALA A 520 32.06 20.09 18.46
N GLY A 521 33.31 20.42 18.78
CA GLY A 521 34.06 19.86 19.91
C GLY A 521 35.03 18.70 19.61
N GLY A 522 36.34 18.98 19.75
CA GLY A 522 37.36 18.01 20.15
C GLY A 522 38.18 17.36 19.03
N ARG A 523 39.51 17.55 19.05
CA ARG A 523 40.51 16.93 18.16
C ARG A 523 40.48 15.39 18.25
N PRO A 524 40.70 14.63 17.15
CA PRO A 524 40.80 13.17 17.22
C PRO A 524 42.26 12.74 17.31
N ASN A 525 42.85 12.75 18.51
CA ASN A 525 44.09 12.02 18.79
C ASN A 525 43.84 11.07 19.96
N ALA A 526 43.17 9.96 19.68
CA ALA A 526 43.20 8.71 20.46
C ALA A 526 42.35 7.67 19.74
N ARG A 527 42.97 6.59 19.23
CA ARG A 527 42.26 5.32 19.01
C ARG A 527 42.17 4.62 20.37
N PRO A 528 40.99 4.23 20.88
CA PRO A 528 40.90 3.26 21.96
C PRO A 528 41.06 1.85 21.36
N GLU A 529 42.02 1.08 21.85
CA GLU A 529 42.42 -0.25 21.35
C GLU A 529 41.38 -1.38 21.55
N ASN A 530 40.20 -1.12 22.10
CA ASN A 530 39.23 -2.17 22.48
C ASN A 530 37.81 -1.94 21.91
N TRP A 531 37.70 -1.55 20.65
CA TRP A 531 36.43 -1.56 19.94
C TRP A 531 36.23 -2.93 19.27
N PRO A 532 35.27 -3.78 19.69
CA PRO A 532 34.86 -4.90 18.84
C PRO A 532 34.31 -4.29 17.54
N PRO A 533 34.62 -4.84 16.36
CA PRO A 533 34.28 -4.23 15.08
C PRO A 533 32.78 -3.93 15.08
N THR A 534 32.44 -2.65 15.18
CA THR A 534 31.05 -2.19 15.14
C THR A 534 30.45 -2.74 13.88
N GLY A 535 29.39 -3.53 14.05
CA GLY A 535 28.59 -4.07 12.96
C GLY A 535 28.25 -2.96 11.98
N SER A 536 29.09 -2.87 10.95
CA SER A 536 28.75 -2.29 9.67
C SER A 536 27.43 -2.94 9.27
N CYS A 537 26.46 -2.11 8.88
CA CYS A 537 25.19 -2.54 8.35
C CYS A 537 25.39 -3.85 7.57
N THR A 538 24.88 -4.96 8.09
CA THR A 538 24.91 -6.26 7.41
C THR A 538 23.95 -6.21 6.22
N GLN A 539 24.26 -5.38 5.23
CA GLN A 539 24.07 -5.70 3.83
C GLN A 539 25.20 -6.67 3.47
N GLY A 540 25.08 -7.89 4.02
CA GLY A 540 25.78 -9.04 3.48
C GLY A 540 25.32 -9.25 2.03
N PRO A 541 26.20 -9.74 1.14
CA PRO A 541 26.04 -9.70 -0.30
C PRO A 541 25.11 -10.82 -0.73
N VAL A 542 23.80 -10.64 -0.63
CA VAL A 542 22.87 -11.63 -1.17
C VAL A 542 22.24 -11.02 -2.42
N LEU A 543 22.90 -11.25 -3.56
CA LEU A 543 22.30 -11.06 -4.88
C LEU A 543 20.92 -11.76 -4.95
N GLY A 544 20.75 -12.85 -4.21
CA GLY A 544 19.53 -13.68 -4.19
C GLY A 544 18.22 -12.92 -3.91
N PRO A 545 18.00 -12.33 -2.72
CA PRO A 545 16.79 -11.61 -2.34
C PRO A 545 16.37 -10.52 -3.33
N ASP A 546 17.31 -9.66 -3.74
CA ASP A 546 17.02 -8.55 -4.67
C ASP A 546 16.73 -9.08 -6.08
N VAL A 547 17.44 -10.11 -6.54
CA VAL A 547 17.13 -10.79 -7.81
C VAL A 547 15.74 -11.44 -7.76
N ILE A 548 15.38 -12.13 -6.68
CA ILE A 548 14.07 -12.78 -6.54
C ILE A 548 12.97 -11.72 -6.55
N GLY A 549 13.09 -10.70 -5.69
CA GLY A 549 12.14 -9.60 -5.62
C GLY A 549 11.98 -8.87 -6.95
N ALA A 550 13.10 -8.54 -7.61
CA ALA A 550 13.09 -7.84 -8.89
C ALA A 550 12.59 -8.73 -10.06
N THR A 551 12.88 -10.03 -10.06
CA THR A 551 12.39 -10.96 -11.09
C THR A 551 10.87 -11.11 -10.99
N VAL A 552 10.35 -11.40 -9.80
CA VAL A 552 8.90 -11.50 -9.58
C VAL A 552 8.25 -10.15 -9.83
N GLY A 553 8.87 -9.06 -9.36
CA GLY A 553 8.40 -7.70 -9.58
C GLY A 553 8.35 -7.31 -11.05
N ALA A 554 9.29 -7.74 -11.89
CA ALA A 554 9.28 -7.49 -13.33
C ALA A 554 8.05 -8.13 -14.01
N VAL A 555 7.76 -9.39 -13.69
CA VAL A 555 6.59 -10.11 -14.22
C VAL A 555 5.29 -9.51 -13.67
N VAL A 556 5.20 -9.33 -12.36
CA VAL A 556 4.00 -8.81 -11.69
C VAL A 556 3.72 -7.36 -12.10
N SER A 557 4.75 -6.52 -12.29
CA SER A 557 4.56 -5.14 -12.75
C SER A 557 4.00 -5.10 -14.17
N ALA A 558 4.39 -6.02 -15.06
CA ALA A 558 3.81 -6.12 -16.40
C ALA A 558 2.32 -6.49 -16.36
N TRP A 559 1.95 -7.44 -15.49
CA TRP A 559 0.55 -7.82 -15.24
C TRP A 559 -0.27 -6.67 -14.66
N ILE A 560 0.25 -6.04 -13.61
CA ILE A 560 -0.42 -4.93 -12.93
C ILE A 560 -0.57 -3.74 -13.89
N TYR A 561 0.47 -3.41 -14.66
CA TYR A 561 0.39 -2.36 -15.68
C TYR A 561 -0.77 -2.63 -16.65
N ARG A 562 -0.85 -3.84 -17.21
CA ARG A 562 -1.92 -4.26 -18.11
C ARG A 562 -3.30 -4.19 -17.45
N LEU A 563 -3.41 -4.60 -16.19
CA LEU A 563 -4.65 -4.48 -15.41
C LEU A 563 -5.08 -3.01 -15.27
N TYR A 564 -4.18 -2.11 -14.89
CA TYR A 564 -4.49 -0.69 -14.76
C TYR A 564 -4.90 -0.07 -16.11
N THR A 565 -4.18 -0.35 -17.19
CA THR A 565 -4.51 0.17 -18.52
C THR A 565 -5.78 -0.44 -19.14
N ALA A 566 -6.21 -1.61 -18.68
CA ALA A 566 -7.45 -2.24 -19.14
C ALA A 566 -8.69 -1.71 -18.40
N VAL A 567 -8.52 -1.32 -17.13
CA VAL A 567 -9.62 -0.83 -16.28
C VAL A 567 -9.78 0.68 -16.35
N TYR A 568 -8.69 1.42 -16.54
CA TYR A 568 -8.68 2.88 -16.52
C TYR A 568 -8.20 3.47 -17.84
N GLU A 569 -8.76 4.63 -18.20
CA GLU A 569 -8.31 5.40 -19.35
C GLU A 569 -6.95 6.05 -19.05
N VAL A 570 -5.99 5.83 -19.94
CA VAL A 570 -4.61 6.30 -19.84
C VAL A 570 -4.20 6.90 -21.18
N PRO A 571 -3.81 8.18 -21.26
CA PRO A 571 -3.90 9.20 -20.21
C PRO A 571 -5.36 9.63 -19.94
N GLY A 572 -5.69 9.91 -18.68
CA GLY A 572 -7.01 10.39 -18.27
C GLY A 572 -6.96 11.29 -17.02
N ASP A 573 -8.12 11.67 -16.48
CA ASP A 573 -8.20 12.59 -15.32
C ASP A 573 -7.54 12.03 -14.06
N LEU A 574 -7.62 10.71 -13.85
CA LEU A 574 -7.03 10.02 -12.71
C LEU A 574 -5.54 9.71 -12.93
N PHE A 575 -5.20 9.18 -14.10
CA PHE A 575 -3.83 8.82 -14.49
C PHE A 575 -3.33 9.73 -15.60
N GLN A 576 -2.70 10.83 -15.19
CA GLN A 576 -2.17 11.83 -16.11
C GLN A 576 -0.85 11.41 -16.78
N VAL A 577 -0.17 10.40 -16.21
CA VAL A 577 1.11 9.85 -16.66
C VAL A 577 2.13 10.92 -17.06
N PRO A 578 2.45 11.84 -16.14
CA PRO A 578 3.24 13.01 -16.49
C PRO A 578 4.67 12.65 -16.95
N THR A 579 5.22 11.53 -16.44
CA THR A 579 6.53 11.02 -16.85
C THR A 579 6.55 10.58 -18.33
N ALA A 580 5.44 10.06 -18.84
CA ALA A 580 5.33 9.69 -20.25
C ALA A 580 5.41 10.91 -21.17
N PHE A 581 4.76 12.01 -20.78
CA PHE A 581 4.86 13.28 -21.49
C PHE A 581 6.30 13.82 -21.51
N VAL A 582 7.04 13.71 -20.41
CA VAL A 582 8.46 14.11 -20.38
C VAL A 582 9.29 13.29 -21.37
N TRP A 583 9.11 11.96 -21.40
CA TRP A 583 9.84 11.10 -22.33
C TRP A 583 9.55 11.44 -23.80
N ILE A 584 8.27 11.55 -24.18
CA ILE A 584 7.90 11.83 -25.57
C ILE A 584 8.31 13.25 -26.00
N PHE A 585 8.18 14.24 -25.13
CA PHE A 585 8.60 15.59 -25.41
C PHE A 585 10.11 15.72 -25.57
N THR A 586 10.88 15.05 -24.70
CA THR A 586 12.34 14.99 -24.84
C THR A 586 12.73 14.33 -26.16
N ALA A 587 12.07 13.23 -26.55
CA ALA A 587 12.29 12.59 -27.84
C ALA A 587 11.99 13.55 -29.01
N ARG A 588 10.84 14.24 -29.00
CA ARG A 588 10.43 15.21 -30.03
C ARG A 588 11.39 16.40 -30.15
N LEU A 589 11.96 16.84 -29.02
CA LEU A 589 12.97 17.90 -28.99
C LEU A 589 14.24 17.48 -29.71
N VAL A 590 14.73 16.25 -29.44
CA VAL A 590 15.93 15.70 -30.08
C VAL A 590 15.71 15.44 -31.57
N THR A 591 14.49 15.07 -31.98
CA THR A 591 14.13 14.85 -33.41
C THR A 591 13.75 16.12 -34.18
N GLY A 592 13.88 17.31 -33.57
CA GLY A 592 13.79 18.59 -34.30
C GLY A 592 12.40 19.23 -34.42
N LYS A 593 11.37 18.80 -33.67
CA LYS A 593 10.03 19.44 -33.70
C LYS A 593 9.93 20.78 -32.94
N GLY A 594 11.04 21.26 -32.36
CA GLY A 594 11.12 22.56 -31.70
C GLY A 594 10.38 22.64 -30.36
N LEU A 595 10.70 23.66 -29.55
CA LEU A 595 9.98 23.98 -28.32
C LEU A 595 8.78 24.91 -28.62
N PRO A 596 7.74 24.92 -27.77
CA PRO A 596 6.69 25.94 -27.83
C PRO A 596 7.26 27.35 -27.86
N TYR A 597 6.56 28.28 -28.51
CA TYR A 597 6.99 29.67 -28.64
C TYR A 597 7.31 30.29 -27.27
N MET A 598 8.47 30.98 -27.16
CA MET A 598 9.02 31.58 -25.93
C MET A 598 9.40 30.59 -24.79
N ALA A 599 9.15 29.30 -24.92
CA ALA A 599 9.51 28.34 -23.87
C ALA A 599 11.03 28.18 -23.72
N ARG A 600 11.79 28.30 -24.82
CA ARG A 600 13.25 28.14 -24.83
C ARG A 600 13.95 29.23 -24.02
N GLU A 601 13.51 30.47 -24.16
CA GLU A 601 14.08 31.65 -23.53
C GLU A 601 13.85 31.61 -22.02
N PHE A 602 12.63 31.27 -21.60
CA PHE A 602 12.30 31.08 -20.18
C PHE A 602 13.01 29.87 -19.56
N ALA A 603 13.07 28.75 -20.29
CA ALA A 603 13.80 27.56 -19.85
C ALA A 603 15.31 27.85 -19.67
N MET A 604 15.93 28.53 -20.63
CA MET A 604 17.34 28.95 -20.52
C MET A 604 17.56 29.94 -19.38
N GLY A 605 16.70 30.96 -19.24
CA GLY A 605 16.78 31.92 -18.14
C GLY A 605 16.67 31.24 -16.78
N ALA A 606 15.70 30.34 -16.62
CA ALA A 606 15.51 29.57 -15.39
C ALA A 606 16.69 28.63 -15.12
N ALA A 607 17.22 27.96 -16.13
CA ALA A 607 18.42 27.11 -16.01
C ALA A 607 19.63 27.91 -15.50
N VAL A 608 19.87 29.12 -16.02
CA VAL A 608 20.98 29.98 -15.57
C VAL A 608 20.79 30.43 -14.13
N ILE A 609 19.60 30.90 -13.77
CA ILE A 609 19.28 31.35 -12.39
C ILE A 609 19.49 30.20 -11.41
N PHE A 610 18.95 29.02 -11.72
CA PHE A 610 19.06 27.88 -10.82
C PHE A 610 20.45 27.27 -10.80
N ALA A 611 21.22 27.32 -11.90
CA ALA A 611 22.64 26.99 -11.88
C ALA A 611 23.39 27.87 -10.87
N VAL A 612 23.12 29.19 -10.85
CA VAL A 612 23.70 30.11 -9.86
C VAL A 612 23.26 29.78 -8.44
N PHE A 613 21.96 29.50 -8.22
CA PHE A 613 21.46 29.09 -6.91
C PHE A 613 22.09 27.79 -6.43
N THR A 614 22.27 26.81 -7.29
CA THR A 614 22.95 25.55 -6.98
C THR A 614 24.41 25.80 -6.61
N VAL A 615 25.14 26.62 -7.36
CA VAL A 615 26.52 27.03 -7.00
C VAL A 615 26.56 27.74 -5.64
N LEU A 616 25.64 28.68 -5.40
CA LEU A 616 25.54 29.40 -4.12
C LEU A 616 25.17 28.45 -2.98
N ARG A 617 24.36 27.43 -3.24
CA ARG A 617 23.95 26.42 -2.26
C ARG A 617 25.10 25.49 -1.90
N ILE A 618 25.90 25.08 -2.90
CA ILE A 618 27.14 24.32 -2.73
C ILE A 618 28.16 25.15 -1.93
N LYS A 619 28.38 26.42 -2.29
CA LYS A 619 29.29 27.32 -1.55
C LYS A 619 28.78 27.69 -0.15
N GLY A 620 27.46 27.77 0.02
CA GLY A 620 26.78 28.15 1.26
C GLY A 620 26.58 27.01 2.26
N MET A 621 27.07 25.79 1.95
CA MET A 621 26.98 24.63 2.84
C MET A 621 27.50 24.94 4.26
N GLY A 622 26.63 24.81 5.26
CA GLY A 622 26.95 25.06 6.68
C GLY A 622 26.60 26.47 7.19
N ARG A 623 26.17 27.40 6.33
CA ARG A 623 25.76 28.76 6.74
C ARG A 623 24.24 28.86 6.97
N LYS A 624 23.81 29.74 7.86
CA LYS A 624 22.37 29.94 8.22
C LYS A 624 21.50 30.33 7.01
N TRP A 625 22.07 31.05 6.03
CA TRP A 625 21.37 31.49 4.82
C TRP A 625 21.15 30.37 3.78
N HIS A 626 21.79 29.21 3.93
CA HIS A 626 21.62 28.07 3.02
C HIS A 626 20.16 27.60 2.92
N ALA A 627 19.42 27.65 4.04
CA ALA A 627 18.03 27.21 4.09
C ALA A 627 17.07 28.12 3.31
N TYR A 628 17.47 29.36 3.00
CA TYR A 628 16.66 30.33 2.25
C TYR A 628 16.89 30.27 0.75
N ILE A 629 17.95 29.58 0.30
CA ILE A 629 18.20 29.40 -1.12
C ILE A 629 17.35 28.24 -1.63
N PRO A 630 16.46 28.48 -2.60
CA PRO A 630 15.57 27.45 -3.09
C PRO A 630 16.35 26.34 -3.80
N GLY A 631 16.00 25.10 -3.49
CA GLY A 631 16.55 23.93 -4.16
C GLY A 631 15.95 23.77 -5.55
N GLY A 632 16.80 23.64 -6.58
CA GLY A 632 16.37 23.50 -7.97
C GLY A 632 15.41 22.32 -8.18
N ILE A 633 15.78 21.12 -7.73
CA ILE A 633 14.91 19.94 -7.79
C ILE A 633 13.54 20.19 -7.11
N ALA A 634 13.52 20.76 -5.91
CA ALA A 634 12.28 20.96 -5.16
C ALA A 634 11.35 21.97 -5.86
N VAL A 635 11.89 23.10 -6.32
CA VAL A 635 11.12 24.10 -7.09
C VAL A 635 10.59 23.49 -8.39
N ALA A 636 11.43 22.77 -9.12
CA ALA A 636 11.02 22.18 -10.38
C ALA A 636 9.91 21.14 -10.20
N VAL A 637 10.00 20.28 -9.17
CA VAL A 637 8.95 19.31 -8.84
C VAL A 637 7.63 20.02 -8.47
N GLY A 638 7.71 21.18 -7.83
CA GLY A 638 6.55 22.04 -7.54
C GLY A 638 5.90 22.67 -8.77
N MET A 639 6.71 23.02 -9.78
CA MET A 639 6.24 23.52 -11.09
C MET A 639 5.67 22.42 -11.97
N TYR A 640 6.24 21.21 -11.89
CA TYR A 640 5.86 20.06 -12.69
C TYR A 640 4.53 19.44 -12.23
N ASN A 641 4.35 19.30 -10.92
CA ASN A 641 3.12 18.76 -10.36
C ASN A 641 2.00 19.81 -10.34
N VAL A 642 0.75 19.36 -10.48
CA VAL A 642 -0.40 20.24 -10.26
C VAL A 642 -0.41 20.79 -8.82
N PRO A 643 -0.91 22.02 -8.60
CA PRO A 643 -0.88 22.66 -7.28
C PRO A 643 -1.52 21.83 -6.18
N SER A 644 -2.52 21.01 -6.51
CA SER A 644 -3.26 20.17 -5.56
C SER A 644 -2.41 19.19 -4.77
N PHE A 645 -1.41 18.58 -5.39
CA PHE A 645 -0.48 17.68 -4.71
C PHE A 645 0.55 18.46 -3.88
N THR A 646 1.01 19.60 -4.40
CA THR A 646 2.03 20.42 -3.75
C THR A 646 1.49 21.08 -2.47
N LEU A 647 0.25 21.56 -2.49
CA LEU A 647 -0.41 22.14 -1.32
C LEU A 647 -0.55 21.11 -0.20
N ALA A 648 -0.99 19.90 -0.51
CA ALA A 648 -1.12 18.81 0.47
C ALA A 648 0.23 18.44 1.12
N ARG A 649 1.29 18.34 0.31
CA ARG A 649 2.66 18.12 0.83
C ARG A 649 3.16 19.28 1.68
N THR A 650 2.79 20.51 1.32
CA THR A 650 3.18 21.70 2.10
C THR A 650 2.49 21.75 3.45
N ILE A 651 1.21 21.37 3.52
CA ILE A 651 0.50 21.22 4.79
C ILE A 651 1.24 20.22 5.69
N GLY A 652 1.63 19.06 5.15
CA GLY A 652 2.42 18.08 5.90
C GLY A 652 3.77 18.62 6.41
N GLY A 653 4.51 19.34 5.57
CA GLY A 653 5.78 19.95 5.97
C GLY A 653 5.60 21.04 7.04
N LEU A 654 4.54 21.84 6.94
CA LEU A 654 4.20 22.87 7.95
C LEU A 654 3.73 22.25 9.26
N MET A 655 2.97 21.15 9.23
CA MET A 655 2.61 20.38 10.42
C MET A 655 3.87 19.87 11.14
N ASN A 656 4.84 19.34 10.38
CA ASN A 656 6.13 18.92 10.93
C ASN A 656 6.90 20.09 11.55
N TRP A 657 6.93 21.25 10.87
CA TRP A 657 7.55 22.47 11.43
C TRP A 657 6.88 22.95 12.70
N TYR A 658 5.53 23.03 12.71
CA TYR A 658 4.76 23.44 13.88
C TYR A 658 5.01 22.50 15.06
N TRP A 659 5.03 21.20 14.80
CA TRP A 659 5.32 20.20 15.81
C TRP A 659 6.71 20.36 16.44
N ARG A 660 7.75 20.52 15.61
CA ARG A 660 9.12 20.63 16.08
C ARG A 660 9.43 21.98 16.73
N VAL A 661 8.99 23.08 16.11
CA VAL A 661 9.42 24.44 16.48
C VAL A 661 8.49 25.09 17.49
N ARG A 662 7.17 24.91 17.36
CA ARG A 662 6.18 25.56 18.24
C ARG A 662 5.83 24.70 19.46
N LEU A 663 5.70 23.39 19.28
CA LEU A 663 5.39 22.47 20.39
C LEU A 663 6.65 21.97 21.12
N GLY A 664 7.85 22.28 20.61
CA GLY A 664 9.13 21.94 21.24
C GLY A 664 9.33 20.43 21.40
N LYS A 665 8.58 19.62 20.64
CA LYS A 665 8.66 18.17 20.64
C LYS A 665 9.52 17.74 19.46
N ASP A 666 10.69 17.18 19.74
CA ASP A 666 11.66 16.77 18.72
C ASP A 666 11.12 15.61 17.84
N ASP A 667 10.05 14.94 18.27
CA ASP A 667 9.50 13.74 17.63
C ASP A 667 8.05 13.86 17.21
N THR A 668 7.80 13.83 15.89
CA THR A 668 6.46 13.71 15.31
C THR A 668 6.09 12.23 15.16
N PRO A 669 5.01 11.72 15.79
CA PRO A 669 4.55 10.37 15.50
C PRO A 669 4.11 10.29 14.03
N LEU A 670 4.81 9.48 13.23
CA LEU A 670 4.44 9.21 11.85
C LEU A 670 3.15 8.38 11.84
N ILE A 671 2.04 9.02 11.47
CA ILE A 671 0.74 8.38 11.27
C ILE A 671 0.70 7.86 9.82
N VAL A 672 0.88 6.55 9.64
CA VAL A 672 0.81 5.90 8.31
C VAL A 672 -0.66 5.70 7.95
N LEU A 673 -1.19 6.63 7.17
CA LEU A 673 -2.54 6.60 6.60
C LEU A 673 -2.45 6.04 5.19
N ALA A 674 -2.39 4.71 5.09
CA ALA A 674 -2.55 4.01 3.82
C ALA A 674 -4.04 3.74 3.62
N SER A 675 -4.70 4.55 2.81
CA SER A 675 -6.04 4.23 2.32
C SER A 675 -5.99 3.79 0.87
N LYS A 676 -6.45 2.58 0.65
CA LYS A 676 -6.63 1.96 -0.66
C LYS A 676 -8.00 2.37 -1.20
N ARG A 677 -8.03 2.80 -2.45
CA ARG A 677 -9.25 2.95 -3.25
C ARG A 677 -9.27 1.80 -4.25
N ASP A 678 -9.99 0.74 -3.95
CA ASP A 678 -10.46 -0.16 -4.99
C ASP A 678 -11.74 0.47 -5.54
N THR A 679 -11.65 1.16 -6.68
CA THR A 679 -12.85 1.43 -7.48
C THR A 679 -13.22 0.12 -8.16
N VAL A 680 -13.77 -0.82 -7.39
CA VAL A 680 -14.51 -1.92 -7.99
C VAL A 680 -15.69 -1.25 -8.68
N LYS A 681 -15.76 -1.38 -10.01
CA LYS A 681 -16.99 -1.13 -10.74
C LYS A 681 -18.05 -1.96 -10.01
N MET A 682 -18.98 -1.32 -9.28
CA MET A 682 -19.86 -2.08 -8.40
C MET A 682 -20.55 -3.12 -9.27
N LEU A 683 -20.35 -4.39 -8.92
CA LEU A 683 -21.03 -5.51 -9.58
C LEU A 683 -22.54 -5.44 -9.33
N ILE A 684 -23.01 -4.51 -8.49
CA ILE A 684 -24.41 -4.24 -8.18
C ILE A 684 -24.65 -2.74 -8.41
N ASN A 685 -25.56 -2.40 -9.32
CA ASN A 685 -26.05 -1.05 -9.52
C ASN A 685 -27.22 -0.80 -8.56
N GLU A 686 -27.15 0.27 -7.78
CA GLU A 686 -28.18 0.68 -6.84
C GLU A 686 -28.97 1.84 -7.44
N SER A 687 -30.27 1.64 -7.61
CA SER A 687 -31.20 2.65 -8.13
C SER A 687 -32.51 2.59 -7.36
N TYR A 688 -33.43 3.50 -7.65
CA TYR A 688 -34.79 3.40 -7.16
C TYR A 688 -35.77 3.72 -8.29
N VAL A 689 -36.99 3.21 -8.17
CA VAL A 689 -38.11 3.55 -9.02
C VAL A 689 -39.30 3.90 -8.14
N ASP A 690 -40.04 4.93 -8.53
CA ASP A 690 -41.29 5.29 -7.87
C ASP A 690 -42.44 4.74 -8.73
N VAL A 691 -43.28 3.90 -8.13
CA VAL A 691 -44.43 3.26 -8.80
C VAL A 691 -45.73 3.78 -8.22
N VAL A 692 -46.73 3.97 -9.09
CA VAL A 692 -48.05 4.46 -8.69
C VAL A 692 -48.84 3.31 -8.04
N THR A 693 -49.35 3.57 -6.84
CA THR A 693 -50.20 2.68 -6.05
C THR A 693 -51.61 3.26 -5.94
N LYS A 694 -52.62 2.40 -5.85
CA LYS A 694 -54.06 2.69 -5.80
C LYS A 694 -54.73 1.76 -4.78
N ALA A 695 -54.34 1.88 -3.52
CA ALA A 695 -54.89 1.08 -2.45
C ALA A 695 -56.00 1.88 -1.74
N ASP A 696 -57.09 1.19 -1.40
CA ASP A 696 -58.17 1.74 -0.56
C ASP A 696 -58.75 3.08 -1.07
N GLY A 697 -58.79 3.25 -2.39
CA GLY A 697 -59.32 4.43 -3.06
C GLY A 697 -58.41 5.67 -3.00
N LYS A 698 -57.14 5.52 -2.60
CA LYS A 698 -56.14 6.59 -2.57
C LYS A 698 -55.06 6.36 -3.61
N ASP A 699 -54.80 7.36 -4.43
CA ASP A 699 -53.63 7.36 -5.33
C ASP A 699 -52.37 7.73 -4.52
N GLY A 700 -51.37 6.86 -4.55
CA GLY A 700 -50.10 7.00 -3.84
C GLY A 700 -48.90 6.74 -4.76
N SER A 701 -47.69 6.93 -4.21
CA SER A 701 -46.43 6.64 -4.89
C SER A 701 -45.49 5.89 -3.96
N MET A 702 -45.21 4.63 -4.29
CA MET A 702 -44.31 3.77 -3.53
C MET A 702 -42.91 3.78 -4.14
N ARG A 703 -41.89 3.97 -3.32
CA ARG A 703 -40.49 3.81 -3.75
C ARG A 703 -40.07 2.35 -3.63
N ILE A 704 -39.49 1.82 -4.70
CA ILE A 704 -38.82 0.53 -4.72
C ILE A 704 -37.33 0.78 -4.87
N PHE A 705 -36.55 0.37 -3.88
CA PHE A 705 -35.09 0.36 -3.95
C PHE A 705 -34.63 -0.89 -4.71
N VAL A 706 -33.76 -0.71 -5.70
CA VAL A 706 -33.38 -1.74 -6.66
C VAL A 706 -31.88 -1.99 -6.58
N PHE A 707 -31.50 -3.23 -6.33
CA PHE A 707 -30.11 -3.70 -6.30
C PHE A 707 -29.92 -4.65 -7.47
N HIS A 708 -29.34 -4.14 -8.56
CA HIS A 708 -29.27 -4.83 -9.84
C HIS A 708 -27.85 -5.33 -10.14
N PRO A 709 -27.59 -6.65 -10.21
CA PRO A 709 -26.28 -7.18 -10.57
C PRO A 709 -25.92 -6.80 -12.02
N THR A 710 -24.66 -6.46 -12.26
CA THR A 710 -24.13 -6.18 -13.60
C THR A 710 -22.90 -7.05 -13.84
N VAL A 711 -22.89 -7.74 -14.97
CA VAL A 711 -21.75 -8.57 -15.36
C VAL A 711 -20.97 -7.81 -16.44
N PRO A 712 -19.70 -7.45 -16.19
CA PRO A 712 -18.88 -6.77 -17.19
C PRO A 712 -18.85 -7.55 -18.51
N GLN A 713 -19.03 -6.87 -19.64
CA GLN A 713 -19.05 -7.44 -21.00
C GLN A 713 -20.32 -8.24 -21.36
N TYR A 714 -21.27 -8.41 -20.44
CA TYR A 714 -22.55 -9.09 -20.69
C TYR A 714 -23.74 -8.20 -20.29
N PRO A 715 -24.04 -7.14 -21.05
CA PRO A 715 -25.11 -6.18 -20.71
C PRO A 715 -26.51 -6.81 -20.73
N ASP A 716 -26.70 -7.88 -21.52
CA ASP A 716 -27.97 -8.61 -21.65
C ASP A 716 -28.09 -9.82 -20.71
N ALA A 717 -27.19 -9.95 -19.72
CA ALA A 717 -27.26 -11.02 -18.74
C ALA A 717 -28.58 -10.94 -17.97
N ARG A 718 -29.27 -12.08 -17.87
CA ARG A 718 -30.56 -12.19 -17.16
C ARG A 718 -30.40 -12.83 -15.79
N PHE A 719 -31.14 -12.31 -14.82
CA PHE A 719 -31.12 -12.76 -13.43
C PHE A 719 -32.55 -13.00 -12.91
N PRO A 720 -32.76 -13.95 -11.99
CA PRO A 720 -34.01 -14.05 -11.22
C PRO A 720 -34.24 -12.82 -10.34
N GLY A 721 -35.51 -12.46 -10.16
CA GLY A 721 -35.94 -11.33 -9.32
C GLY A 721 -36.27 -11.78 -7.90
N VAL A 722 -35.99 -10.92 -6.91
CA VAL A 722 -36.29 -11.16 -5.50
C VAL A 722 -36.93 -9.91 -4.90
N VAL A 723 -38.13 -10.05 -4.33
CA VAL A 723 -38.76 -8.98 -3.54
C VAL A 723 -38.32 -9.10 -2.08
N LEU A 724 -37.63 -8.09 -1.56
CA LEU A 724 -37.14 -8.04 -0.18
C LEU A 724 -37.99 -7.10 0.68
N PHE A 725 -38.78 -7.65 1.60
CA PHE A 725 -39.57 -6.86 2.53
C PHE A 725 -38.78 -6.53 3.80
N SER A 726 -38.86 -5.26 4.21
CA SER A 726 -38.16 -4.73 5.38
C SER A 726 -38.86 -5.02 6.70
N GLU A 727 -38.15 -4.80 7.81
CA GLU A 727 -38.74 -4.77 9.16
C GLU A 727 -39.67 -3.55 9.31
N ILE A 728 -40.20 -3.31 10.52
CA ILE A 728 -41.03 -2.14 10.84
C ILE A 728 -40.32 -0.78 10.69
N TYR A 729 -39.07 -0.75 10.24
CA TYR A 729 -38.24 0.46 10.15
C TYR A 729 -38.02 0.93 8.71
N GLN A 730 -38.75 0.37 7.74
CA GLN A 730 -38.51 0.53 6.30
C GLN A 730 -37.11 0.04 5.88
N VAL A 731 -36.62 0.46 4.71
CA VAL A 731 -35.35 -0.01 4.14
C VAL A 731 -34.17 0.66 4.85
N THR A 732 -33.70 0.02 5.93
CA THR A 732 -32.56 0.46 6.74
C THR A 732 -31.23 -0.08 6.21
N GLY A 733 -30.11 0.42 6.76
CA GLY A 733 -28.76 -0.05 6.41
C GLY A 733 -28.57 -1.58 6.44
N PRO A 734 -29.01 -2.30 7.49
CA PRO A 734 -29.00 -3.77 7.50
C PRO A 734 -29.78 -4.42 6.35
N VAL A 735 -30.96 -3.87 6.01
CA VAL A 735 -31.80 -4.37 4.91
C VAL A 735 -31.10 -4.17 3.57
N GLU A 736 -30.51 -2.99 3.33
CA GLU A 736 -29.73 -2.75 2.12
C GLU A 736 -28.50 -3.66 2.02
N ARG A 737 -27.79 -3.91 3.13
CA ARG A 737 -26.66 -4.85 3.14
C ARG A 737 -27.11 -6.26 2.78
N PHE A 738 -28.25 -6.71 3.31
CA PHE A 738 -28.84 -8.00 2.98
C PHE A 738 -29.25 -8.06 1.50
N ALA A 739 -29.83 -6.99 0.96
CA ALA A 739 -30.16 -6.87 -0.47
C ALA A 739 -28.91 -6.96 -1.35
N ARG A 740 -27.82 -6.27 -0.99
CA ARG A 740 -26.54 -6.35 -1.70
C ARG A 740 -25.94 -7.75 -1.65
N GLN A 741 -26.04 -8.45 -0.52
CA GLN A 741 -25.56 -9.84 -0.42
C GLN A 741 -26.33 -10.77 -1.36
N ILE A 742 -27.65 -10.64 -1.43
CA ILE A 742 -28.48 -11.39 -2.38
C ILE A 742 -28.12 -11.01 -3.82
N ALA A 743 -28.02 -9.71 -4.13
CA ALA A 743 -27.69 -9.26 -5.48
C ALA A 743 -26.29 -9.71 -5.92
N GLY A 744 -25.32 -9.76 -5.01
CA GLY A 744 -23.98 -10.29 -5.24
C GLY A 744 -23.95 -11.77 -5.59
N GLN A 745 -25.04 -12.51 -5.29
CA GLN A 745 -25.22 -13.90 -5.69
C GLN A 745 -25.92 -14.04 -7.05
N GLY A 746 -26.17 -12.95 -7.79
CA GLY A 746 -26.77 -12.99 -9.13
C GLY A 746 -28.30 -12.99 -9.14
N TYR A 747 -28.90 -12.13 -8.31
CA TYR A 747 -30.35 -11.89 -8.25
C TYR A 747 -30.62 -10.39 -8.37
N ILE A 748 -31.70 -9.97 -9.03
CA ILE A 748 -32.15 -8.56 -8.97
C ILE A 748 -33.04 -8.42 -7.74
N VAL A 749 -32.69 -7.53 -6.81
CA VAL A 749 -33.46 -7.35 -5.57
C VAL A 749 -34.26 -6.06 -5.62
N ALA A 750 -35.57 -6.14 -5.38
CA ALA A 750 -36.49 -5.02 -5.23
C ALA A 750 -36.96 -4.93 -3.77
N ALA A 751 -36.66 -3.84 -3.08
CA ALA A 751 -37.06 -3.58 -1.70
C ALA A 751 -38.06 -2.42 -1.64
N PRO A 752 -39.37 -2.69 -1.51
CA PRO A 752 -40.39 -1.64 -1.45
C PRO A 752 -40.41 -0.92 -0.09
N SER A 753 -40.74 0.38 -0.11
CA SER A 753 -41.00 1.19 1.08
C SER A 753 -42.42 0.91 1.63
N SER A 754 -42.53 0.03 2.62
CA SER A 754 -43.80 -0.51 3.10
C SER A 754 -44.81 0.52 3.64
N TYR A 755 -44.38 1.71 4.06
CA TYR A 755 -45.25 2.71 4.70
C TYR A 755 -45.48 3.98 3.86
N HIS A 756 -45.29 3.89 2.53
CA HIS A 756 -45.46 5.00 1.60
C HIS A 756 -46.82 5.71 1.69
N ASP A 757 -47.87 5.03 2.18
CA ASP A 757 -49.21 5.61 2.40
C ASP A 757 -49.25 6.71 3.47
N PHE A 758 -48.27 6.71 4.39
CA PHE A 758 -48.30 7.54 5.60
C PHE A 758 -47.06 8.40 5.78
N VAL A 759 -45.90 7.88 5.37
CA VAL A 759 -44.59 8.51 5.54
C VAL A 759 -43.77 8.34 4.28
N GLY A 760 -42.75 9.19 4.12
CA GLY A 760 -41.81 9.06 3.01
C GLY A 760 -41.00 7.76 3.07
N PRO A 761 -40.22 7.48 2.02
CA PRO A 761 -39.47 6.23 1.89
C PRO A 761 -38.25 6.14 2.84
N GLU A 762 -38.02 7.16 3.66
CA GLU A 762 -36.90 7.21 4.59
C GLU A 762 -36.99 6.14 5.70
N ALA A 763 -35.85 5.56 6.02
CA ALA A 763 -35.72 4.63 7.14
C ALA A 763 -36.14 5.27 8.47
N LEU A 764 -36.90 4.54 9.28
CA LEU A 764 -37.20 4.92 10.66
C LEU A 764 -35.99 4.57 11.55
N ALA A 765 -35.71 5.43 12.53
CA ALA A 765 -34.60 5.21 13.45
C ALA A 765 -34.84 3.99 14.36
N TYR A 766 -33.75 3.31 14.72
CA TYR A 766 -33.75 2.19 15.69
C TYR A 766 -33.79 2.69 17.15
N ASP A 767 -34.67 3.64 17.44
CA ASP A 767 -34.95 4.18 18.76
C ASP A 767 -36.38 3.84 19.21
N ASN A 768 -36.76 4.24 20.42
CA ASN A 768 -38.11 3.98 20.92
C ASN A 768 -39.18 4.69 20.06
N PRO A 769 -39.05 5.99 19.72
CA PRO A 769 -40.01 6.68 18.86
C PRO A 769 -40.20 6.03 17.48
N GLY A 770 -39.12 5.62 16.81
CA GLY A 770 -39.20 4.93 15.53
C GLY A 770 -39.81 3.54 15.65
N THR A 771 -39.57 2.83 16.76
CA THR A 771 -40.22 1.55 17.07
C THR A 771 -41.72 1.73 17.31
N ASP A 772 -42.12 2.75 18.06
CA ASP A 772 -43.51 3.05 18.36
C ASP A 772 -44.27 3.43 17.08
N LEU A 773 -43.68 4.33 16.27
CA LEU A 773 -44.23 4.72 14.97
C LEU A 773 -44.34 3.52 14.01
N GLY A 774 -43.30 2.71 13.89
CA GLY A 774 -43.33 1.51 13.03
C GLY A 774 -44.41 0.51 13.45
N ASN A 775 -44.65 0.35 14.76
CA ASN A 775 -45.73 -0.49 15.28
C ASN A 775 -47.12 0.14 15.08
N GLU A 776 -47.25 1.46 15.13
CA GLU A 776 -48.50 2.16 14.80
C GLU A 776 -48.83 2.01 13.31
N LEU A 777 -47.84 2.21 12.43
CA LEU A 777 -48.03 2.16 10.99
C LEU A 777 -48.37 0.75 10.50
N LYS A 778 -47.77 -0.31 11.05
CA LYS A 778 -48.07 -1.70 10.65
C LYS A 778 -49.51 -2.12 10.93
N ILE A 779 -50.12 -1.59 12.00
CA ILE A 779 -51.52 -1.89 12.35
C ILE A 779 -52.49 -0.95 11.61
N LYS A 780 -52.05 0.25 11.24
CA LYS A 780 -52.87 1.20 10.49
C LYS A 780 -52.98 0.83 9.01
N LYS A 781 -51.93 0.27 8.41
CA LYS A 781 -51.91 -0.14 7.01
C LYS A 781 -52.78 -1.36 6.76
N THR A 782 -53.64 -1.32 5.75
CA THR A 782 -54.52 -2.45 5.41
C THR A 782 -53.75 -3.58 4.71
N LEU A 783 -54.24 -4.82 4.83
CA LEU A 783 -53.69 -5.96 4.09
C LEU A 783 -53.81 -5.79 2.57
N HIS A 784 -54.86 -5.13 2.10
CA HIS A 784 -55.05 -4.83 0.67
C HIS A 784 -53.97 -3.88 0.14
N SER A 785 -53.57 -2.87 0.90
CA SER A 785 -52.43 -2.01 0.54
C SER A 785 -51.11 -2.80 0.48
N TYR A 786 -50.86 -3.71 1.43
CA TYR A 786 -49.68 -4.59 1.36
C TYR A 786 -49.68 -5.53 0.14
N ASP A 787 -50.84 -6.04 -0.25
CA ASP A 787 -50.99 -6.89 -1.43
C ASP A 787 -50.68 -6.12 -2.72
N GLU A 788 -51.14 -4.87 -2.81
CA GLU A 788 -50.81 -4.01 -3.95
C GLU A 788 -49.31 -3.72 -4.03
N ASP A 789 -48.67 -3.36 -2.91
CA ASP A 789 -47.22 -3.11 -2.85
C ASP A 789 -46.43 -4.31 -3.36
N SER A 790 -46.82 -5.51 -2.94
CA SER A 790 -46.23 -6.77 -3.40
C SER A 790 -46.41 -6.95 -4.91
N SER A 791 -47.63 -6.80 -5.42
CA SER A 791 -47.91 -6.95 -6.85
C SER A 791 -47.11 -5.96 -7.70
N LYS A 792 -47.02 -4.69 -7.27
CA LYS A 792 -46.28 -3.65 -8.00
C LYS A 792 -44.77 -3.91 -8.00
N ALA A 793 -44.21 -4.45 -6.91
CA ALA A 793 -42.82 -4.85 -6.86
C ALA A 793 -42.53 -6.03 -7.83
N VAL A 794 -43.44 -7.00 -7.90
CA VAL A 794 -43.36 -8.11 -8.86
C VAL A 794 -43.50 -7.61 -10.31
N ASP A 795 -44.47 -6.75 -10.59
CA ASP A 795 -44.69 -6.15 -11.92
C ASP A 795 -43.44 -5.40 -12.40
N TYR A 796 -42.82 -4.62 -11.52
CA TYR A 796 -41.58 -3.92 -11.85
C TYR A 796 -40.44 -4.89 -12.17
N LEU A 797 -40.21 -5.91 -11.33
CA LEU A 797 -39.18 -6.92 -11.61
C LEU A 797 -39.41 -7.64 -12.95
N LEU A 798 -40.66 -7.99 -13.28
CA LEU A 798 -41.00 -8.65 -14.54
C LEU A 798 -40.91 -7.72 -15.76
N SER A 799 -41.00 -6.40 -15.56
CA SER A 799 -40.83 -5.41 -16.63
C SER A 799 -39.37 -5.26 -17.10
N LEU A 800 -38.41 -5.70 -16.29
CA LEU A 800 -36.99 -5.58 -16.61
C LEU A 800 -36.57 -6.60 -17.69
N PRO A 801 -35.92 -6.18 -18.79
CA PRO A 801 -35.46 -7.10 -19.84
C PRO A 801 -34.35 -8.07 -19.35
N THR A 802 -33.68 -7.69 -18.27
CA THR A 802 -32.66 -8.45 -17.55
C THR A 802 -33.26 -9.41 -16.51
N CYS A 803 -34.58 -9.49 -16.35
CA CYS A 803 -35.23 -10.47 -15.49
C CYS A 803 -35.45 -11.79 -16.25
N THR A 804 -35.20 -12.92 -15.59
CA THR A 804 -35.50 -14.27 -16.14
C THR A 804 -37.00 -14.58 -16.15
N GLY A 805 -37.83 -13.78 -15.48
CA GLY A 805 -39.25 -14.06 -15.24
C GLY A 805 -39.53 -14.88 -13.97
N ARG A 806 -38.48 -15.40 -13.31
CA ARG A 806 -38.62 -16.15 -12.05
C ARG A 806 -38.47 -15.23 -10.85
N ILE A 807 -39.46 -15.26 -9.97
CA ILE A 807 -39.55 -14.36 -8.83
C ILE A 807 -39.56 -15.15 -7.52
N GLY A 808 -38.71 -14.73 -6.58
CA GLY A 808 -38.77 -15.13 -5.19
C GLY A 808 -39.05 -13.96 -4.25
N THR A 809 -39.29 -14.25 -2.98
CA THR A 809 -39.46 -13.21 -1.96
C THR A 809 -38.78 -13.59 -0.65
N THR A 810 -38.30 -12.60 0.08
CA THR A 810 -37.66 -12.78 1.38
C THR A 810 -37.88 -11.55 2.24
N GLY A 811 -37.74 -11.69 3.56
CA GLY A 811 -37.92 -10.57 4.47
C GLY A 811 -37.84 -10.98 5.94
N MET A 812 -37.76 -9.98 6.81
CA MET A 812 -37.46 -10.18 8.24
C MET A 812 -38.49 -9.48 9.12
N CYS A 813 -38.86 -10.11 10.25
CA CYS A 813 -39.84 -9.55 11.20
C CYS A 813 -41.19 -9.33 10.49
N LEU A 814 -41.67 -8.08 10.40
CA LEU A 814 -42.81 -7.69 9.56
C LEU A 814 -42.60 -8.15 8.12
N GLY A 815 -41.42 -7.93 7.56
CA GLY A 815 -41.07 -8.38 6.22
C GLY A 815 -41.14 -9.90 6.06
N GLY A 816 -40.93 -10.67 7.12
CA GLY A 816 -41.13 -12.13 7.10
C GLY A 816 -42.61 -12.50 6.93
N HIS A 817 -43.51 -11.75 7.57
CA HIS A 817 -44.95 -11.89 7.35
C HIS A 817 -45.32 -11.49 5.92
N LEU A 818 -44.85 -10.32 5.46
CA LEU A 818 -45.13 -9.83 4.11
C LEU A 818 -44.59 -10.76 3.02
N THR A 819 -43.46 -11.41 3.26
CA THR A 819 -42.91 -12.47 2.41
C THR A 819 -43.88 -13.64 2.26
N LEU A 820 -44.44 -14.12 3.37
CA LEU A 820 -45.41 -15.21 3.34
C LEU A 820 -46.71 -14.77 2.63
N ARG A 821 -47.20 -13.55 2.90
CA ARG A 821 -48.39 -12.99 2.24
C ARG A 821 -48.17 -12.78 0.73
N ALA A 822 -47.01 -12.28 0.33
CA ALA A 822 -46.65 -12.07 -1.07
C ALA A 822 -46.67 -13.39 -1.85
N THR A 823 -46.34 -14.51 -1.21
CA THR A 823 -46.35 -15.86 -1.84
C THR A 823 -47.77 -16.35 -2.19
N LEU A 824 -48.82 -15.64 -1.80
CA LEU A 824 -50.18 -15.88 -2.29
C LEU A 824 -50.33 -15.48 -3.76
N ASP A 825 -49.45 -14.61 -4.27
CA ASP A 825 -49.33 -14.36 -5.70
C ASP A 825 -48.73 -15.58 -6.41
N PRO A 826 -49.43 -16.21 -7.37
CA PRO A 826 -48.96 -17.42 -8.05
C PRO A 826 -47.69 -17.20 -8.88
N ARG A 827 -47.29 -15.94 -9.15
CA ARG A 827 -46.05 -15.61 -9.86
C ARG A 827 -44.81 -15.84 -9.00
N ILE A 828 -44.94 -15.91 -7.68
CA ILE A 828 -43.82 -16.13 -6.75
C ILE A 828 -43.59 -17.62 -6.55
N SER A 829 -42.40 -18.09 -6.92
CA SER A 829 -42.07 -19.52 -6.93
C SER A 829 -41.41 -20.01 -5.64
N ALA A 830 -40.73 -19.13 -4.91
CA ALA A 830 -40.03 -19.46 -3.67
C ALA A 830 -40.07 -18.31 -2.65
N SER A 831 -40.18 -18.63 -1.37
CA SER A 831 -40.14 -17.63 -0.31
C SER A 831 -39.35 -18.05 0.92
N VAL A 832 -38.60 -17.11 1.51
CA VAL A 832 -37.80 -17.34 2.72
C VAL A 832 -38.14 -16.28 3.77
N ALA A 833 -38.90 -16.67 4.78
CA ALA A 833 -39.39 -15.76 5.80
C ALA A 833 -38.59 -15.90 7.10
N TYR A 834 -37.96 -14.80 7.53
CA TYR A 834 -37.19 -14.73 8.77
C TYR A 834 -38.08 -14.17 9.89
N PHE A 835 -38.31 -14.99 10.93
CA PHE A 835 -39.04 -14.68 12.15
C PHE A 835 -40.31 -13.83 11.91
N ALA A 836 -41.21 -14.36 11.07
CA ALA A 836 -42.44 -13.70 10.63
C ALA A 836 -43.39 -13.39 11.80
N THR A 837 -43.50 -12.12 12.19
CA THR A 837 -44.33 -11.69 13.31
C THR A 837 -45.80 -11.57 12.91
N ASP A 838 -46.71 -11.61 13.89
CA ASP A 838 -48.13 -11.29 13.71
C ASP A 838 -48.95 -12.25 12.80
N VAL A 839 -48.33 -13.29 12.21
CA VAL A 839 -49.03 -14.31 11.39
C VAL A 839 -49.98 -15.15 12.25
N HIS A 840 -49.48 -15.66 13.38
CA HIS A 840 -50.20 -16.54 14.30
C HIS A 840 -51.31 -15.82 15.09
N SER A 841 -51.21 -14.51 15.26
CA SER A 841 -52.10 -13.70 16.09
C SER A 841 -53.14 -12.89 15.32
N ARG A 842 -53.13 -12.93 13.97
CA ARG A 842 -54.06 -12.20 13.09
C ARG A 842 -54.11 -10.68 13.35
N THR A 843 -52.98 -10.10 13.73
CA THR A 843 -52.89 -8.69 14.16
C THR A 843 -52.38 -7.71 13.12
N LEU A 844 -51.97 -8.18 11.93
CA LEU A 844 -51.49 -7.29 10.87
C LEU A 844 -52.67 -6.62 10.16
N GLY A 845 -52.72 -5.29 10.20
CA GLY A 845 -53.83 -4.48 9.70
C GLY A 845 -54.77 -3.94 10.81
N PRO A 846 -55.80 -3.15 10.44
CA PRO A 846 -56.65 -2.44 11.40
C PRO A 846 -57.68 -3.39 12.04
N TYR A 847 -57.21 -4.32 12.85
CA TYR A 847 -58.01 -5.33 13.54
C TYR A 847 -57.88 -5.16 15.06
N GLU A 848 -59.00 -5.29 15.77
CA GLU A 848 -59.12 -4.83 17.17
C GLU A 848 -58.56 -5.82 18.20
N ALA A 849 -58.46 -7.12 17.90
CA ALA A 849 -58.07 -8.13 18.88
C ALA A 849 -57.14 -9.21 18.31
N LYS A 850 -56.21 -9.69 19.16
CA LYS A 850 -55.38 -10.87 18.89
C LYS A 850 -56.25 -12.12 18.84
N ASP A 851 -56.14 -12.90 17.78
CA ASP A 851 -56.84 -14.17 17.63
C ASP A 851 -55.88 -15.29 17.21
N MET A 852 -55.59 -16.19 18.15
CA MET A 852 -54.77 -17.39 17.97
C MET A 852 -55.61 -18.67 17.89
N SER A 853 -56.91 -18.55 17.64
CA SER A 853 -57.78 -19.70 17.43
C SER A 853 -57.33 -20.53 16.22
N THR A 854 -57.58 -21.83 16.30
CA THR A 854 -57.22 -22.77 15.24
C THR A 854 -58.07 -22.56 14.00
N ASP A 855 -59.35 -22.21 14.16
CA ASP A 855 -60.26 -21.90 13.06
C ASP A 855 -60.41 -20.38 12.92
N GLY A 856 -60.10 -19.85 11.73
CA GLY A 856 -60.18 -18.42 11.48
C GLY A 856 -61.63 -17.91 11.38
N PRO A 857 -61.84 -16.58 11.48
CA PRO A 857 -63.13 -15.96 11.20
C PRO A 857 -63.64 -16.33 9.80
N PRO A 858 -64.96 -16.47 9.59
CA PRO A 858 -65.53 -16.63 8.26
C PRO A 858 -65.13 -15.44 7.38
N ASP A 859 -64.71 -15.72 6.14
CA ASP A 859 -64.18 -14.74 5.17
C ASP A 859 -62.92 -13.97 5.64
N SER A 860 -62.09 -14.59 6.48
CA SER A 860 -60.82 -14.02 6.93
C SER A 860 -59.85 -13.74 5.76
N ASN A 861 -59.32 -12.51 5.71
CA ASN A 861 -58.25 -12.10 4.79
C ASN A 861 -56.85 -12.22 5.40
N HIS A 862 -56.72 -12.80 6.60
CA HIS A 862 -55.44 -12.95 7.27
C HIS A 862 -54.57 -13.99 6.56
N THR A 863 -53.26 -13.77 6.56
CA THR A 863 -52.27 -14.63 5.88
C THR A 863 -52.39 -16.10 6.27
N ILE A 864 -52.60 -16.39 7.56
CA ILE A 864 -52.63 -17.76 8.08
C ILE A 864 -53.84 -18.57 7.59
N ASP A 865 -54.95 -17.91 7.25
CA ASP A 865 -56.18 -18.55 6.79
C ASP A 865 -56.19 -18.77 5.28
N ARG A 866 -55.27 -18.13 4.54
CA ARG A 866 -55.14 -18.20 3.07
C ARG A 866 -53.97 -19.05 2.58
N LEU A 867 -53.26 -19.75 3.47
CA LEU A 867 -52.04 -20.50 3.12
C LEU A 867 -52.25 -21.60 2.06
N SER A 868 -53.48 -22.10 1.86
CA SER A 868 -53.83 -23.07 0.81
C SER A 868 -53.70 -22.53 -0.61
N GLU A 869 -53.67 -21.21 -0.77
CA GLU A 869 -53.47 -20.55 -2.06
C GLU A 869 -51.99 -20.57 -2.49
N ILE A 870 -51.06 -20.74 -1.54
CA ILE A 870 -49.61 -20.74 -1.81
C ILE A 870 -49.25 -21.88 -2.77
N LYS A 871 -48.68 -21.53 -3.92
CA LYS A 871 -48.11 -22.48 -4.88
C LYS A 871 -46.59 -22.59 -4.81
N GLY A 872 -45.90 -21.59 -4.28
CA GLY A 872 -44.43 -21.58 -4.13
C GLY A 872 -43.91 -22.52 -3.03
N GLU A 873 -42.60 -22.80 -3.04
CA GLU A 873 -41.92 -23.43 -1.90
C GLU A 873 -41.60 -22.40 -0.82
N VAL A 874 -41.82 -22.74 0.45
CA VAL A 874 -41.68 -21.81 1.59
C VAL A 874 -40.60 -22.30 2.56
N ALA A 875 -39.68 -21.45 2.98
CA ALA A 875 -38.79 -21.69 4.10
C ALA A 875 -39.08 -20.70 5.23
N MET A 876 -39.47 -21.23 6.40
CA MET A 876 -39.72 -20.45 7.61
C MET A 876 -38.53 -20.60 8.57
N ILE A 877 -37.96 -19.49 9.02
CA ILE A 877 -36.77 -19.47 9.88
C ILE A 877 -37.09 -18.77 11.20
N TRP A 878 -36.80 -19.41 12.32
CA TRP A 878 -37.14 -18.93 13.66
C TRP A 878 -35.98 -19.05 14.65
N GLY A 879 -36.00 -18.20 15.67
CA GLY A 879 -35.19 -18.38 16.87
C GLY A 879 -36.03 -18.94 18.01
N ILE A 880 -35.52 -19.94 18.74
CA ILE A 880 -36.26 -20.58 19.85
C ILE A 880 -36.50 -19.61 21.01
N LYS A 881 -35.67 -18.57 21.18
CA LYS A 881 -35.82 -17.55 22.23
C LYS A 881 -36.54 -16.29 21.74
N ASP A 882 -37.22 -16.35 20.59
CA ASP A 882 -38.04 -15.25 20.09
C ASP A 882 -39.33 -15.13 20.91
N THR A 883 -39.49 -14.01 21.64
CA THR A 883 -40.68 -13.75 22.47
C THR A 883 -41.84 -13.14 21.68
N HIS A 884 -41.63 -12.70 20.43
CA HIS A 884 -42.69 -12.13 19.61
C HIS A 884 -43.54 -13.19 18.91
N VAL A 885 -43.00 -14.39 18.73
CA VAL A 885 -43.73 -15.55 18.20
C VAL A 885 -43.48 -16.73 19.14
N PRO A 886 -44.37 -16.92 20.14
CA PRO A 886 -44.20 -17.97 21.13
C PRO A 886 -44.32 -19.37 20.49
N ASP A 887 -43.95 -20.40 21.24
CA ASP A 887 -43.92 -21.80 20.80
C ASP A 887 -45.27 -22.23 20.20
N GLU A 888 -46.38 -21.90 20.87
CA GLU A 888 -47.73 -22.21 20.41
C GLU A 888 -48.07 -21.51 19.08
N GLY A 889 -47.58 -20.29 18.90
CA GLY A 889 -47.76 -19.53 17.67
C GLY A 889 -46.99 -20.15 16.50
N ARG A 890 -45.76 -20.62 16.73
CA ARG A 890 -44.95 -21.32 15.72
C ARG A 890 -45.56 -22.66 15.35
N ASP A 891 -46.08 -23.39 16.33
CA ASP A 891 -46.78 -24.65 16.12
C ASP A 891 -48.08 -24.47 15.33
N LEU A 892 -48.84 -23.40 15.60
CA LEU A 892 -50.05 -23.08 14.84
C LEU A 892 -49.73 -22.80 13.36
N ILE A 893 -48.69 -22.00 13.09
CA ILE A 893 -48.23 -21.73 11.71
C ILE A 893 -47.81 -23.04 11.03
N ARG A 894 -47.03 -23.88 11.71
CA ARG A 894 -46.58 -25.18 11.20
C ARG A 894 -47.75 -26.12 10.90
N LEU A 895 -48.76 -26.17 11.78
CA LEU A 895 -49.97 -26.96 11.59
C LEU A 895 -50.75 -26.48 10.37
N LYS A 896 -50.94 -25.17 10.23
CA LYS A 896 -51.70 -24.58 9.12
C LYS A 896 -51.02 -24.78 7.76
N LEU A 897 -49.70 -24.64 7.68
CA LEU A 897 -48.94 -24.96 6.47
C LEU A 897 -49.10 -26.44 6.06
N ARG A 898 -49.13 -27.36 7.03
CA ARG A 898 -49.39 -28.79 6.76
C ARG A 898 -50.81 -29.04 6.27
N GLN A 899 -51.81 -28.44 6.92
CA GLN A 899 -53.22 -28.55 6.51
C GLN A 899 -53.46 -27.97 5.10
N ALA A 900 -52.76 -26.89 4.76
CA ALA A 900 -52.77 -26.28 3.44
C ALA A 900 -52.09 -27.14 2.36
N GLY A 901 -51.34 -28.18 2.72
CA GLY A 901 -50.56 -28.98 1.78
C GLY A 901 -49.40 -28.21 1.14
N THR A 902 -48.95 -27.11 1.75
CA THR A 902 -47.83 -26.31 1.24
C THR A 902 -46.53 -27.10 1.35
N VAL A 903 -45.65 -26.99 0.34
CA VAL A 903 -44.30 -27.55 0.44
C VAL A 903 -43.43 -26.56 1.21
N PHE A 904 -43.01 -26.92 2.42
CA PHE A 904 -42.25 -26.02 3.28
C PHE A 904 -41.11 -26.67 4.06
N SER A 905 -40.09 -25.86 4.35
CA SER A 905 -39.04 -26.13 5.34
C SER A 905 -39.27 -25.26 6.57
N PHE A 906 -38.97 -25.78 7.77
CA PHE A 906 -39.21 -25.08 9.03
C PHE A 906 -38.00 -25.22 9.94
N TYR A 907 -37.24 -24.13 10.10
CA TYR A 907 -35.98 -24.10 10.84
C TYR A 907 -36.13 -23.35 12.15
N GLU A 908 -35.64 -23.95 13.24
CA GLU A 908 -35.65 -23.36 14.58
C GLU A 908 -34.26 -23.43 15.18
N PHE A 909 -33.64 -22.27 15.39
CA PHE A 909 -32.28 -22.18 15.91
C PHE A 909 -32.27 -21.99 17.42
N ALA A 910 -31.52 -22.86 18.10
CA ALA A 910 -31.35 -22.81 19.54
C ALA A 910 -30.71 -21.48 19.97
N TRP A 911 -31.19 -20.94 21.10
CA TRP A 911 -30.69 -19.71 21.73
C TRP A 911 -30.86 -18.40 20.95
N SER A 912 -31.22 -18.43 19.67
CA SER A 912 -31.48 -17.24 18.88
C SER A 912 -32.74 -16.51 19.34
N GLN A 913 -32.62 -15.20 19.56
CA GLN A 913 -33.74 -14.29 19.86
C GLN A 913 -34.25 -13.58 18.60
N HIS A 914 -35.32 -12.79 18.71
CA HIS A 914 -35.80 -11.98 17.60
C HIS A 914 -34.72 -11.06 17.01
N ALA A 915 -34.74 -10.86 15.68
CA ALA A 915 -33.79 -10.04 14.94
C ALA A 915 -32.32 -10.52 15.05
N PHE A 916 -32.09 -11.82 15.20
CA PHE A 916 -30.74 -12.41 15.31
C PHE A 916 -29.86 -12.24 14.06
N ILE A 917 -30.44 -11.92 12.90
CA ILE A 917 -29.68 -11.64 11.67
C ILE A 917 -29.34 -10.16 11.47
N ARG A 918 -29.80 -9.29 12.37
CA ARG A 918 -29.58 -7.85 12.26
C ARG A 918 -28.24 -7.49 12.87
N ASP A 919 -27.30 -7.10 12.03
CA ASP A 919 -25.91 -6.77 12.39
C ASP A 919 -25.74 -5.37 13.03
N GLU A 920 -26.82 -4.58 13.09
CA GLU A 920 -26.82 -3.21 13.64
C GLU A 920 -27.94 -3.02 14.66
N LEU A 921 -27.62 -2.39 15.81
CA LEU A 921 -28.58 -1.99 16.84
C LEU A 921 -29.59 -3.12 17.22
N SER A 922 -29.12 -4.38 17.23
CA SER A 922 -29.91 -5.57 17.54
C SER A 922 -30.08 -5.84 19.04
N LYS A 923 -29.71 -4.88 19.91
CA LYS A 923 -29.75 -5.02 21.38
C LYS A 923 -29.00 -6.27 21.88
N GLY A 924 -27.89 -6.62 21.22
CA GLY A 924 -27.05 -7.77 21.59
C GLY A 924 -27.56 -9.13 21.11
N ARG A 925 -28.54 -9.16 20.19
CA ARG A 925 -29.16 -10.40 19.70
C ARG A 925 -28.53 -10.97 18.44
N TYR A 926 -27.67 -10.21 17.78
CA TYR A 926 -27.01 -10.63 16.53
C TYR A 926 -26.15 -11.88 16.75
N ASP A 927 -26.36 -12.89 15.91
CA ASP A 927 -25.54 -14.10 15.86
C ASP A 927 -24.99 -14.29 14.45
N PRO A 928 -23.69 -14.03 14.20
CA PRO A 928 -23.12 -14.12 12.86
C PRO A 928 -23.07 -15.56 12.30
N ALA A 929 -22.94 -16.57 13.16
CA ALA A 929 -22.85 -17.95 12.72
C ALA A 929 -24.21 -18.45 12.23
N ILE A 930 -25.26 -18.18 13.02
CA ILE A 930 -26.63 -18.55 12.67
C ILE A 930 -27.11 -17.71 11.48
N THR A 931 -26.77 -16.42 11.43
CA THR A 931 -27.06 -15.56 10.26
C THR A 931 -26.52 -16.16 8.97
N LYS A 932 -25.27 -16.64 8.98
CA LYS A 932 -24.67 -17.29 7.82
C LYS A 932 -25.43 -18.55 7.42
N ILE A 933 -25.78 -19.41 8.38
CA ILE A 933 -26.53 -20.65 8.10
C ILE A 933 -27.90 -20.31 7.47
N CYS A 934 -28.62 -19.34 8.02
CA CYS A 934 -29.90 -18.93 7.47
C CYS A 934 -29.77 -18.33 6.05
N PHE A 935 -28.68 -17.63 5.77
CA PHE A 935 -28.41 -17.14 4.42
C PHE A 935 -28.13 -18.29 3.44
N GLU A 936 -27.42 -19.34 3.85
CA GLU A 936 -27.22 -20.55 3.04
C GLU A 936 -28.54 -21.27 2.74
N VAL A 937 -29.49 -21.29 3.69
CA VAL A 937 -30.86 -21.80 3.44
C VAL A 937 -31.55 -21.00 2.34
N LEU A 938 -31.40 -19.67 2.33
CA LEU A 938 -31.94 -18.82 1.27
C LEU A 938 -31.30 -19.13 -0.08
N LEU A 939 -29.97 -19.26 -0.13
CA LEU A 939 -29.25 -19.56 -1.36
C LEU A 939 -29.56 -20.95 -1.91
N GLU A 940 -29.75 -21.95 -1.04
CA GLU A 940 -30.16 -23.29 -1.44
C GLU A 940 -31.53 -23.24 -2.13
N LEU A 941 -32.55 -22.68 -1.47
CA LEU A 941 -33.90 -22.62 -2.02
C LEU A 941 -33.96 -21.79 -3.31
N PHE A 942 -33.36 -20.60 -3.32
CA PHE A 942 -33.37 -19.73 -4.50
C PHE A 942 -32.47 -20.26 -5.62
N GLY A 943 -31.38 -20.95 -5.29
CA GLY A 943 -30.53 -21.61 -6.29
C GLY A 943 -31.28 -22.74 -6.99
N ARG A 944 -31.99 -23.55 -6.22
CA ARG A 944 -32.77 -24.68 -6.72
C ARG A 944 -33.99 -24.23 -7.52
N VAL A 945 -34.79 -23.31 -6.98
CA VAL A 945 -36.10 -22.96 -7.58
C VAL A 945 -35.98 -21.84 -8.62
N LEU A 946 -35.14 -20.83 -8.37
CA LEU A 946 -35.10 -19.64 -9.25
C LEU A 946 -33.99 -19.75 -10.30
N LYS A 947 -32.77 -20.16 -9.93
CA LYS A 947 -31.66 -20.23 -10.89
C LYS A 947 -31.70 -21.46 -11.79
N THR A 948 -32.01 -22.63 -11.22
CA THR A 948 -31.94 -23.90 -11.95
C THR A 948 -33.24 -24.13 -12.71
N ASP A 949 -33.18 -24.34 -14.01
CA ASP A 949 -34.37 -24.71 -14.78
C ASP A 949 -34.74 -26.18 -14.57
N LEU A 950 -35.73 -26.41 -13.69
CA LEU A 950 -36.26 -27.74 -13.39
C LEU A 950 -37.44 -28.12 -14.30
N GLY A 951 -37.83 -27.26 -15.26
CA GLY A 951 -39.02 -27.45 -16.09
C GLY A 951 -40.34 -27.12 -15.36
N PRO A 952 -41.50 -27.45 -15.97
CA PRO A 952 -42.82 -27.22 -15.36
C PRO A 952 -42.96 -28.02 -14.07
N ARG A 953 -43.40 -27.34 -13.00
CA ARG A 953 -43.66 -27.99 -11.72
C ARG A 953 -44.88 -28.90 -11.83
N ASP A 954 -44.70 -30.18 -11.53
CA ASP A 954 -45.82 -31.11 -11.38
C ASP A 954 -46.62 -30.73 -10.13
N THR A 955 -47.90 -30.42 -10.31
CA THR A 955 -48.82 -30.05 -9.23
C THR A 955 -49.45 -31.26 -8.53
N ASN A 956 -49.21 -32.47 -9.04
CA ASN A 956 -49.68 -33.75 -8.49
C ASN A 956 -48.50 -34.71 -8.29
N PRO A 957 -47.57 -34.43 -7.34
CA PRO A 957 -46.44 -35.31 -7.10
C PRO A 957 -46.94 -36.72 -6.78
N ALA A 958 -46.33 -37.72 -7.42
CA ALA A 958 -46.64 -39.13 -7.13
C ALA A 958 -46.51 -39.39 -5.63
N LYS A 959 -47.43 -40.16 -5.06
CA LYS A 959 -47.41 -40.49 -3.63
C LYS A 959 -46.06 -41.14 -3.32
N ILE A 960 -45.26 -40.50 -2.47
CA ILE A 960 -43.93 -40.99 -2.11
C ILE A 960 -44.11 -42.37 -1.49
N GLU A 961 -43.68 -43.42 -2.19
CA GLU A 961 -43.66 -44.77 -1.65
C GLU A 961 -42.45 -44.88 -0.71
N HIS A 962 -42.70 -45.26 0.53
CA HIS A 962 -41.64 -45.59 1.46
C HIS A 962 -41.03 -46.94 1.06
N VAL A 963 -40.08 -46.91 0.13
CA VAL A 963 -39.22 -48.06 -0.17
C VAL A 963 -37.93 -47.86 0.62
N CYS A 964 -37.80 -48.57 1.74
CA CYS A 964 -36.57 -48.62 2.54
C CYS A 964 -35.48 -49.43 1.83
#